data_AF-A0A1F3V5V3-F1
#
_entry.id   AF-A0A1F3V5V3-F1
#
_cell.length_a   1.000
_cell.length_b   1.000
_cell.length_c   1.000
_cell.angle_alpha   90.00
_cell.angle_beta   90.00
_cell.angle_gamma   90.00
#
_symmetry.space_group_name_H-M   'P 1'
#
loop_
_entity.id
_entity.type
_entity.pdbx_description
1 polymer ?
#
loop_
_entity_poly.entity_id
_entity_poly.type
_entity_poly.pdbx_seq_one_letter_code
_entity_poly.pdbx_strand_id
1 'polypeptide(L)'
;MKFKHLPFSLLSLFLLTIPIFFKFYESAPSRAPNAISDTPNWDRAADSSHHSFHQLGEEFYVPLKMKSLTQEEARLVLFNHAAAKALGLELPDDPAELERIIIERFAKIIAMDGENFDQEMFATYYQDGEKIIGGALGDGRAAWAGELVVLNKDGGIQYIDFVLKGIGQTPLAWFNHTDPGHKDGWQSMEEAVHSFEMSAINFKNQLDTTVDIAVIEIPTTKVDKYTREKLNCAITIRAGGQMRMAHLRYYANDPKKFEEIFSYIIKRDLGLPQEQTVTEVEFENYMHKLITNISEEAARYYDLHAVHASPTAGNRTTLGSTIDLATFRYLDAHHKEYPYMSKMLKLGGRYGQVEQMKNYISNLTEFMGTANYQFYNKENKSKYLALFDANLKKHITNLWLTRLGLSSEEISHLSIKAKNNFMIAMKALYELEGESDDKINFGMKRFVPAILDVRQILGKSIEAFSFEKEEREKKITEIFTNNRPWAPPTPPSDFPDELDRYVKSVQAVIDELGGSVNPDWITKAQHITLNVRPPSDTAFADTYERPVIDLIKEKKSFTEITSEAYAGVDSLVDRGLPTREINNLGTRSKTAFFFSSFDRPLPDQIDLIQKIKTAYNLDEILIITNWREGAEQKSSLLKKQQAEIKKAINTLQGVFLAEDGIITALKRRTQTEEFFQIVEENSFEQFSQLAKKNGEILADSSGIIVVSNKKNVSIPRIFKNSVVELFEHDTKAHPAGIDVGEERPHSAIKLSCNKAMANLLQ
;
A
#
# COMPACT_ATOMS: atom_id res chain seq x y z
N MET A 1 -20.53 70.02 -13.61
CA MET A 1 -20.92 68.63 -13.24
C MET A 1 -21.60 67.96 -14.42
N LYS A 2 -21.13 66.76 -14.78
CA LYS A 2 -21.70 65.82 -15.77
C LYS A 2 -21.33 64.41 -15.31
N PHE A 3 -22.14 63.40 -15.63
CA PHE A 3 -21.74 62.30 -16.51
C PHE A 3 -22.96 61.50 -16.98
N LYS A 4 -22.83 60.96 -18.20
CA LYS A 4 -23.82 60.18 -18.96
C LYS A 4 -23.32 58.74 -19.14
N HIS A 5 -24.30 57.86 -19.30
CA HIS A 5 -24.34 56.49 -19.82
C HIS A 5 -23.21 56.06 -20.78
N LEU A 6 -22.83 54.77 -20.76
CA LEU A 6 -23.39 53.66 -21.57
C LEU A 6 -22.61 52.35 -21.18
N PRO A 7 -22.87 51.16 -21.77
CA PRO A 7 -22.85 49.86 -21.11
C PRO A 7 -21.86 48.86 -21.79
N PHE A 8 -21.96 47.59 -21.39
CA PHE A 8 -21.78 46.37 -22.19
C PHE A 8 -20.71 46.34 -23.30
N SER A 9 -19.65 45.55 -23.10
CA SER A 9 -19.54 44.25 -23.78
C SER A 9 -18.34 43.46 -23.28
N LEU A 10 -18.62 42.17 -23.05
CA LEU A 10 -17.76 41.03 -22.78
C LEU A 10 -16.31 41.18 -23.25
N LEU A 11 -15.33 40.94 -22.39
CA LEU A 11 -14.98 39.60 -21.87
C LEU A 11 -14.44 38.72 -23.00
N SER A 12 -13.24 39.07 -23.45
CA SER A 12 -12.33 38.21 -24.17
C SER A 12 -10.93 38.61 -23.71
N LEU A 13 -10.16 37.63 -23.22
CA LEU A 13 -8.80 37.74 -22.70
C LEU A 13 -8.64 38.51 -21.37
N PHE A 14 -8.42 37.76 -20.27
CA PHE A 14 -7.17 37.81 -19.51
C PHE A 14 -7.26 36.79 -18.34
N LEU A 15 -7.03 35.53 -18.69
CA LEU A 15 -6.30 34.59 -17.85
C LEU A 15 -4.83 35.05 -17.85
N LEU A 16 -4.13 34.84 -16.72
CA LEU A 16 -2.72 35.16 -16.42
C LEU A 16 -2.50 36.63 -16.03
N THR A 17 -2.05 37.02 -14.84
CA THR A 17 -1.43 36.31 -13.70
C THR A 17 -1.36 37.28 -12.51
N ILE A 18 -1.03 36.74 -11.32
CA ILE A 18 -0.49 37.37 -10.08
C ILE A 18 -1.55 37.68 -8.99
N PRO A 19 -1.34 37.28 -7.71
CA PRO A 19 -0.65 36.12 -7.17
C PRO A 19 -1.47 35.37 -6.08
N ILE A 20 -1.10 34.10 -5.92
CA ILE A 20 -1.73 33.08 -5.10
C ILE A 20 -1.25 33.22 -3.64
N PHE A 21 -2.09 33.80 -2.78
CA PHE A 21 -1.94 33.75 -1.31
C PHE A 21 -3.31 33.45 -0.67
N PHE A 22 -3.86 32.28 -0.98
CA PHE A 22 -4.79 31.50 -0.17
C PHE A 22 -4.76 30.08 -0.72
N LYS A 23 -3.82 29.28 -0.22
CA LYS A 23 -3.77 27.83 -0.44
C LYS A 23 -4.27 27.16 0.84
N PHE A 24 -5.07 26.12 0.66
CA PHE A 24 -5.74 25.28 1.66
C PHE A 24 -7.06 25.82 2.22
N TYR A 25 -8.14 25.58 1.48
CA TYR A 25 -9.36 25.05 2.09
C TYR A 25 -9.76 23.78 1.35
N GLU A 26 -9.76 22.68 2.09
CA GLU A 26 -10.14 21.35 1.67
C GLU A 26 -11.65 21.34 1.37
N SER A 27 -12.03 21.08 0.12
CA SER A 27 -13.37 20.63 -0.21
C SER A 27 -13.54 19.21 0.32
N ALA A 28 -14.49 18.99 1.22
CA ALA A 28 -14.90 17.65 1.64
C ALA A 28 -15.48 16.88 0.43
N PRO A 29 -15.09 15.62 0.19
CA PRO A 29 -15.83 14.71 -0.66
C PRO A 29 -16.61 13.73 0.23
N SER A 30 -17.90 14.00 0.41
CA SER A 30 -18.84 12.99 0.88
C SER A 30 -19.57 12.40 -0.33
N ARG A 31 -18.97 11.41 -0.97
CA ARG A 31 -19.71 10.37 -1.70
C ARG A 31 -18.82 9.13 -1.76
N ALA A 32 -19.40 8.00 -1.35
CA ALA A 32 -18.89 6.69 -1.73
C ALA A 32 -18.74 6.66 -3.27
N PRO A 33 -17.81 5.87 -3.82
CA PRO A 33 -17.73 5.70 -5.27
C PRO A 33 -19.13 5.42 -5.84
N ASN A 34 -19.59 6.23 -6.81
CA ASN A 34 -20.87 5.99 -7.46
C ASN A 34 -20.77 4.63 -8.16
N ALA A 35 -21.50 3.63 -7.67
CA ALA A 35 -21.71 2.41 -8.43
C ALA A 35 -22.32 2.80 -9.78
N ILE A 36 -21.85 2.19 -10.88
CA ILE A 36 -22.31 2.47 -12.25
C ILE A 36 -23.73 1.91 -12.49
N SER A 37 -24.52 1.65 -11.45
CA SER A 37 -25.73 0.82 -11.53
C SER A 37 -26.66 0.98 -10.36
N ASP A 38 -27.95 0.74 -10.64
CA ASP A 38 -29.04 0.77 -9.68
C ASP A 38 -29.16 -0.50 -8.81
N THR A 39 -28.49 -1.60 -9.18
CA THR A 39 -28.42 -2.83 -8.35
C THR A 39 -27.71 -2.57 -7.01
N PRO A 40 -28.27 -3.00 -5.86
CA PRO A 40 -27.61 -2.89 -4.56
C PRO A 40 -26.21 -3.53 -4.57
N ASN A 41 -25.24 -2.88 -3.92
CA ASN A 41 -23.85 -3.33 -3.95
C ASN A 41 -23.65 -4.73 -3.37
N TRP A 42 -24.45 -5.13 -2.38
CA TRP A 42 -24.39 -6.49 -1.82
C TRP A 42 -24.78 -7.57 -2.83
N ASP A 43 -25.75 -7.29 -3.71
CA ASP A 43 -26.18 -8.26 -4.72
C ASP A 43 -25.11 -8.42 -5.79
N ARG A 44 -24.47 -7.32 -6.22
CA ARG A 44 -23.33 -7.35 -7.15
C ARG A 44 -22.11 -8.08 -6.57
N ALA A 45 -21.85 -7.88 -5.29
CA ALA A 45 -20.77 -8.57 -4.59
C ALA A 45 -21.00 -10.10 -4.51
N ALA A 46 -22.24 -10.55 -4.65
CA ALA A 46 -22.63 -11.96 -4.54
C ALA A 46 -23.17 -12.57 -5.84
N ASP A 47 -23.14 -11.83 -6.95
CA ASP A 47 -23.58 -12.29 -8.27
C ASP A 47 -22.41 -12.36 -9.26
N SER A 48 -22.00 -13.58 -9.56
CA SER A 48 -20.88 -13.85 -10.46
C SER A 48 -21.29 -13.76 -11.94
N SER A 49 -22.59 -13.82 -12.26
CA SER A 49 -23.07 -13.95 -13.66
C SER A 49 -22.69 -12.76 -14.56
N HIS A 50 -22.40 -11.61 -13.95
CA HIS A 50 -21.98 -10.38 -14.62
C HIS A 50 -20.51 -10.02 -14.38
N HIS A 51 -19.73 -10.94 -13.81
CA HIS A 51 -18.32 -10.71 -13.52
C HIS A 51 -17.52 -10.51 -14.81
N SER A 52 -16.73 -9.42 -14.89
CA SER A 52 -15.98 -9.06 -16.10
C SER A 52 -15.02 -10.16 -16.59
N PHE A 53 -14.45 -10.94 -15.67
CA PHE A 53 -13.62 -12.11 -15.98
C PHE A 53 -14.30 -13.15 -16.90
N HIS A 54 -15.63 -13.28 -16.90
CA HIS A 54 -16.33 -14.20 -17.81
C HIS A 54 -16.10 -13.90 -19.29
N GLN A 55 -15.73 -12.67 -19.64
CA GLN A 55 -15.43 -12.27 -21.02
C GLN A 55 -14.23 -13.01 -21.62
N LEU A 56 -13.36 -13.58 -20.77
CA LEU A 56 -12.22 -14.38 -21.20
C LEU A 56 -12.61 -15.79 -21.69
N GLY A 57 -13.77 -16.32 -21.27
CA GLY A 57 -14.20 -17.68 -21.60
C GLY A 57 -13.75 -18.77 -20.61
N GLU A 58 -14.40 -19.94 -20.71
CA GLU A 58 -14.21 -21.09 -19.80
C GLU A 58 -12.81 -21.73 -19.90
N GLU A 59 -11.98 -21.36 -20.86
CA GLU A 59 -10.56 -21.73 -20.85
C GLU A 59 -9.74 -21.05 -19.74
N PHE A 60 -10.31 -20.04 -19.07
CA PHE A 60 -9.69 -19.28 -17.97
C PHE A 60 -10.27 -19.56 -16.58
N TYR A 61 -11.41 -20.26 -16.50
CA TYR A 61 -12.04 -20.62 -15.24
C TYR A 61 -12.81 -21.94 -15.33
N VAL A 62 -13.22 -22.49 -14.19
CA VAL A 62 -14.11 -23.63 -14.09
C VAL A 62 -15.40 -23.20 -13.39
N PRO A 63 -16.60 -23.43 -13.99
CA PRO A 63 -17.85 -23.16 -13.31
C PRO A 63 -18.03 -24.11 -12.12
N LEU A 64 -18.58 -23.57 -11.04
CA LEU A 64 -18.81 -24.24 -9.77
C LEU A 64 -20.29 -24.18 -9.43
N LYS A 65 -20.86 -25.35 -9.12
CA LYS A 65 -22.22 -25.46 -8.63
C LYS A 65 -22.23 -25.26 -7.12
N MET A 66 -22.95 -24.26 -6.67
CA MET A 66 -22.96 -23.82 -5.28
C MET A 66 -24.30 -24.16 -4.62
N LYS A 67 -24.22 -24.66 -3.40
CA LYS A 67 -25.35 -24.88 -2.50
C LYS A 67 -25.31 -23.84 -1.38
N SER A 68 -26.42 -23.14 -1.19
CA SER A 68 -26.61 -22.26 -0.04
C SER A 68 -26.78 -23.01 1.28
N LEU A 69 -26.22 -22.43 2.33
CA LEU A 69 -26.49 -22.79 3.72
C LEU A 69 -27.54 -21.84 4.29
N THR A 70 -28.38 -22.35 5.17
CA THR A 70 -29.40 -21.58 5.89
C THR A 70 -28.82 -20.88 7.13
N GLN A 71 -29.58 -19.95 7.72
CA GLN A 71 -29.21 -19.32 9.00
C GLN A 71 -29.18 -20.30 10.19
N GLU A 72 -29.81 -21.47 10.06
CA GLU A 72 -29.74 -22.53 11.07
C GLU A 72 -28.44 -23.34 10.97
N GLU A 73 -27.82 -23.36 9.79
CA GLU A 73 -26.62 -24.13 9.48
C GLU A 73 -25.33 -23.31 9.60
N ALA A 74 -25.40 -22.01 9.28
CA ALA A 74 -24.26 -21.11 9.22
C ALA A 74 -24.46 -19.87 10.09
N ARG A 75 -23.36 -19.30 10.57
CA ARG A 75 -23.38 -18.15 11.50
C ARG A 75 -22.26 -17.16 11.18
N LEU A 76 -22.58 -15.87 11.18
CA LEU A 76 -21.56 -14.83 11.06
C LEU A 76 -20.74 -14.78 12.36
N VAL A 77 -19.41 -14.74 12.26
CA VAL A 77 -18.53 -14.66 13.45
C VAL A 77 -17.64 -13.42 13.48
N LEU A 78 -17.22 -12.91 12.33
CA LEU A 78 -16.42 -11.69 12.22
C LEU A 78 -16.93 -10.83 11.07
N PHE A 79 -16.94 -9.50 11.25
CA PHE A 79 -17.33 -8.56 10.21
C PHE A 79 -16.50 -7.25 10.22
N ASN A 80 -15.99 -6.86 9.05
CA ASN A 80 -15.16 -5.68 8.87
C ASN A 80 -15.98 -4.47 8.43
N HIS A 81 -16.59 -3.78 9.40
CA HIS A 81 -17.39 -2.57 9.16
C HIS A 81 -16.61 -1.47 8.42
N ALA A 82 -15.34 -1.27 8.75
CA ALA A 82 -14.52 -0.21 8.14
C ALA A 82 -14.28 -0.48 6.65
N ALA A 83 -13.99 -1.73 6.27
CA ALA A 83 -13.79 -2.13 4.89
C ALA A 83 -15.11 -2.12 4.10
N ALA A 84 -16.19 -2.65 4.67
CA ALA A 84 -17.51 -2.64 4.03
C ALA A 84 -17.98 -1.20 3.75
N LYS A 85 -17.80 -0.28 4.70
CA LYS A 85 -18.10 1.15 4.51
C LYS A 85 -17.20 1.79 3.45
N ALA A 86 -15.91 1.45 3.42
CA ALA A 86 -14.99 1.96 2.41
C ALA A 86 -15.39 1.53 0.98
N LEU A 87 -16.02 0.36 0.85
CA LEU A 87 -16.58 -0.16 -0.39
C LEU A 87 -17.98 0.39 -0.72
N GLY A 88 -18.55 1.25 0.13
CA GLY A 88 -19.91 1.77 -0.06
C GLY A 88 -20.99 0.70 0.06
N LEU A 89 -20.75 -0.36 0.84
CA LEU A 89 -21.77 -1.38 1.13
C LEU A 89 -22.78 -0.82 2.14
N GLU A 90 -24.06 -1.11 1.92
CA GLU A 90 -25.14 -0.70 2.82
C GLU A 90 -25.07 -1.50 4.12
N LEU A 91 -25.02 -0.82 5.26
CA LEU A 91 -24.91 -1.45 6.57
C LEU A 91 -26.21 -1.19 7.35
N PRO A 92 -27.06 -2.20 7.59
CA PRO A 92 -28.22 -2.02 8.45
C PRO A 92 -27.77 -1.74 9.89
N ASP A 93 -28.57 -0.96 10.63
CA ASP A 93 -28.29 -0.65 12.04
C ASP A 93 -28.46 -1.87 12.95
N ASP A 94 -29.32 -2.82 12.56
CA ASP A 94 -29.56 -4.06 13.29
C ASP A 94 -28.52 -5.14 12.92
N PRO A 95 -27.70 -5.60 13.88
CA PRO A 95 -26.72 -6.66 13.64
C PRO A 95 -27.34 -7.97 13.12
N ALA A 96 -28.56 -8.32 13.55
CA ALA A 96 -29.22 -9.56 13.11
C ALA A 96 -29.59 -9.50 11.62
N GLU A 97 -30.00 -8.33 11.15
CA GLU A 97 -30.27 -8.09 9.73
C GLU A 97 -28.99 -8.13 8.90
N LEU A 98 -27.89 -7.56 9.41
CA LEU A 98 -26.58 -7.66 8.76
C LEU A 98 -26.14 -9.13 8.63
N GLU A 99 -26.25 -9.91 9.71
CA GLU A 99 -25.93 -11.34 9.68
C GLU A 99 -26.78 -12.08 8.64
N ARG A 100 -28.10 -11.82 8.60
CA ARG A 100 -29.00 -12.39 7.58
C ARG A 100 -28.53 -12.08 6.17
N ILE A 101 -28.26 -10.81 5.87
CA ILE A 101 -27.79 -10.34 4.57
C ILE A 101 -26.52 -11.09 4.12
N ILE A 102 -25.58 -11.29 5.06
CA ILE A 102 -24.31 -11.94 4.78
C ILE A 102 -24.48 -13.45 4.56
N ILE A 103 -25.26 -14.13 5.41
CA ILE A 103 -25.50 -15.57 5.27
C ILE A 103 -26.24 -15.89 3.97
N GLU A 104 -27.35 -15.19 3.67
CA GLU A 104 -28.15 -15.42 2.46
C GLU A 104 -27.33 -15.28 1.17
N ARG A 105 -26.37 -14.36 1.16
CA ARG A 105 -25.57 -14.05 -0.04
C ARG A 105 -24.29 -14.90 -0.16
N PHE A 106 -23.63 -15.21 0.95
CA PHE A 106 -22.25 -15.70 0.92
C PHE A 106 -22.00 -17.01 1.66
N ALA A 107 -22.96 -17.53 2.45
CA ALA A 107 -22.82 -18.86 3.04
C ALA A 107 -23.07 -19.95 1.98
N LYS A 108 -22.11 -20.11 1.06
CA LYS A 108 -22.20 -20.99 -0.11
C LYS A 108 -21.06 -22.01 -0.09
N ILE A 109 -21.39 -23.28 -0.30
CA ILE A 109 -20.41 -24.37 -0.43
C ILE A 109 -20.56 -25.08 -1.78
N ILE A 110 -19.53 -25.81 -2.20
CA ILE A 110 -19.62 -26.66 -3.40
C ILE A 110 -20.71 -27.72 -3.18
N ALA A 111 -21.66 -27.80 -4.12
CA ALA A 111 -22.67 -28.85 -4.13
C ALA A 111 -22.02 -30.20 -4.49
N MET A 112 -22.33 -31.24 -3.71
CA MET A 112 -21.85 -32.60 -4.03
C MET A 112 -22.64 -33.21 -5.21
N ASP A 113 -22.09 -34.26 -5.82
CA ASP A 113 -22.75 -34.97 -6.91
C ASP A 113 -24.16 -35.43 -6.51
N GLY A 114 -25.17 -34.95 -7.24
CA GLY A 114 -26.58 -35.26 -6.99
C GLY A 114 -27.29 -34.36 -5.98
N GLU A 115 -26.58 -33.41 -5.34
CA GLU A 115 -27.23 -32.35 -4.56
C GLU A 115 -27.85 -31.29 -5.47
N ASN A 116 -28.94 -30.68 -5.00
CA ASN A 116 -29.46 -29.47 -5.63
C ASN A 116 -28.49 -28.31 -5.36
N PHE A 117 -28.27 -27.51 -6.40
CA PHE A 117 -27.54 -26.26 -6.33
C PHE A 117 -28.47 -25.12 -6.75
N ASP A 118 -28.24 -23.93 -6.22
CA ASP A 118 -29.10 -22.77 -6.44
C ASP A 118 -28.35 -21.56 -7.02
N GLN A 119 -27.04 -21.69 -7.20
CA GLN A 119 -26.20 -20.66 -7.78
C GLN A 119 -24.98 -21.25 -8.50
N GLU A 120 -24.50 -20.55 -9.53
CA GLU A 120 -23.19 -20.81 -10.13
C GLU A 120 -22.20 -19.71 -9.73
N MET A 121 -20.98 -20.13 -9.44
CA MET A 121 -19.79 -19.28 -9.26
C MET A 121 -18.66 -19.87 -10.09
N PHE A 122 -17.44 -19.34 -9.99
CA PHE A 122 -16.32 -19.90 -10.73
C PHE A 122 -14.99 -19.88 -9.95
N ALA A 123 -14.09 -20.78 -10.33
CA ALA A 123 -12.71 -20.85 -9.87
C ALA A 123 -11.75 -20.60 -11.04
N THR A 124 -10.72 -19.79 -10.84
CA THR A 124 -9.79 -19.40 -11.92
C THR A 124 -8.57 -20.31 -12.00
N TYR A 125 -8.05 -20.50 -13.22
CA TYR A 125 -6.78 -21.22 -13.44
C TYR A 125 -5.58 -20.32 -13.17
N TYR A 126 -4.67 -20.74 -12.29
CA TYR A 126 -3.36 -20.11 -12.08
C TYR A 126 -2.34 -21.11 -11.53
N GLN A 127 -1.04 -20.84 -11.66
CA GLN A 127 -0.01 -21.82 -11.30
C GLN A 127 0.95 -21.34 -10.20
N ASP A 128 0.79 -21.90 -8.99
CA ASP A 128 1.76 -21.71 -7.90
C ASP A 128 2.89 -22.76 -7.89
N GLY A 129 2.58 -23.99 -8.34
CA GLY A 129 3.50 -25.13 -8.39
C GLY A 129 3.95 -25.49 -9.81
N GLU A 130 4.18 -26.78 -10.06
CA GLU A 130 4.34 -27.32 -11.42
C GLU A 130 2.96 -27.53 -12.07
N LYS A 131 2.89 -27.36 -13.40
CA LYS A 131 1.66 -27.55 -14.19
C LYS A 131 1.40 -29.03 -14.46
N ILE A 132 1.14 -29.79 -13.39
CA ILE A 132 0.87 -31.22 -13.42
C ILE A 132 -0.53 -31.53 -12.91
N ILE A 133 -1.12 -32.64 -13.37
CA ILE A 133 -2.43 -33.11 -12.88
C ILE A 133 -2.39 -33.24 -11.36
N GLY A 134 -3.38 -32.65 -10.69
CA GLY A 134 -3.47 -32.62 -9.23
C GLY A 134 -2.47 -31.69 -8.54
N GLY A 135 -1.77 -30.82 -9.28
CA GLY A 135 -0.94 -29.73 -8.74
C GLY A 135 -1.76 -28.51 -8.28
N ALA A 136 -1.07 -27.49 -7.78
CA ALA A 136 -1.69 -26.20 -7.44
C ALA A 136 -2.00 -25.38 -8.72
N LEU A 137 -3.14 -25.69 -9.35
CA LEU A 137 -3.53 -25.21 -10.68
C LEU A 137 -4.61 -24.12 -10.67
N GLY A 138 -4.95 -23.56 -9.51
CA GLY A 138 -5.84 -22.41 -9.42
C GLY A 138 -6.51 -22.29 -8.07
N ASP A 139 -7.72 -21.76 -8.08
CA ASP A 139 -8.58 -21.62 -6.90
C ASP A 139 -9.06 -22.99 -6.40
N GLY A 140 -8.20 -23.72 -5.69
CA GLY A 140 -8.46 -25.07 -5.21
C GLY A 140 -9.50 -25.19 -4.09
N ARG A 141 -9.81 -24.05 -3.44
CA ARG A 141 -10.73 -23.95 -2.30
C ARG A 141 -11.45 -22.61 -2.23
N ALA A 142 -11.55 -21.94 -3.37
CA ALA A 142 -12.11 -20.61 -3.47
C ALA A 142 -13.03 -20.48 -4.68
N ALA A 143 -14.00 -19.57 -4.60
CA ALA A 143 -14.87 -19.20 -5.71
C ALA A 143 -15.04 -17.69 -5.77
N TRP A 144 -15.07 -17.17 -6.98
CA TRP A 144 -15.38 -15.78 -7.28
C TRP A 144 -16.89 -15.62 -7.23
N ALA A 145 -17.36 -14.88 -6.23
CA ALA A 145 -18.78 -14.70 -5.92
C ALA A 145 -19.40 -13.53 -6.68
N GLY A 146 -18.63 -12.48 -6.95
CA GLY A 146 -19.14 -11.29 -7.61
C GLY A 146 -18.09 -10.19 -7.71
N GLU A 147 -18.51 -9.04 -8.23
CA GLU A 147 -17.62 -7.92 -8.56
C GLU A 147 -18.32 -6.58 -8.35
N LEU A 148 -17.61 -5.64 -7.74
CA LEU A 148 -17.98 -4.22 -7.77
C LEU A 148 -17.16 -3.48 -8.80
N VAL A 149 -17.85 -2.69 -9.62
CA VAL A 149 -17.24 -1.76 -10.57
C VAL A 149 -17.44 -0.34 -10.06
N VAL A 150 -16.32 0.31 -9.75
CA VAL A 150 -16.22 1.61 -9.10
C VAL A 150 -15.61 2.61 -10.08
N LEU A 151 -16.21 3.80 -10.19
CA LEU A 151 -15.58 4.92 -10.89
C LEU A 151 -14.70 5.71 -9.91
N ASN A 152 -13.42 5.80 -10.23
CA ASN A 152 -12.46 6.63 -9.52
C ASN A 152 -12.68 8.12 -9.82
N LYS A 153 -12.13 8.99 -8.97
CA LYS A 153 -12.26 10.45 -9.10
C LYS A 153 -11.67 11.01 -10.39
N ASP A 154 -10.67 10.34 -10.94
CA ASP A 154 -10.02 10.66 -12.22
C ASP A 154 -10.78 10.12 -13.44
N GLY A 155 -11.91 9.46 -13.22
CA GLY A 155 -12.72 8.81 -14.27
C GLY A 155 -12.25 7.40 -14.62
N GLY A 156 -11.19 6.89 -13.99
CA GLY A 156 -10.72 5.52 -14.20
C GLY A 156 -11.70 4.50 -13.62
N ILE A 157 -11.78 3.32 -14.24
CA ILE A 157 -12.59 2.21 -13.73
C ILE A 157 -11.75 1.38 -12.77
N GLN A 158 -12.30 1.06 -11.61
CA GLN A 158 -11.74 0.09 -10.69
C GLN A 158 -12.70 -1.07 -10.52
N TYR A 159 -12.13 -2.26 -10.45
CA TYR A 159 -12.88 -3.48 -10.23
C TYR A 159 -12.42 -4.11 -8.91
N ILE A 160 -13.38 -4.53 -8.09
CA ILE A 160 -13.16 -5.08 -6.76
C ILE A 160 -13.88 -6.41 -6.69
N ASP A 161 -13.09 -7.49 -6.67
CA ASP A 161 -13.61 -8.85 -6.68
C ASP A 161 -14.01 -9.27 -5.27
N PHE A 162 -15.06 -10.08 -5.19
CA PHE A 162 -15.47 -10.78 -3.97
C PHE A 162 -15.22 -12.27 -4.16
N VAL A 163 -14.37 -12.84 -3.31
CA VAL A 163 -13.99 -14.26 -3.35
C VAL A 163 -14.31 -14.92 -2.03
N LEU A 164 -14.98 -16.07 -2.10
CA LEU A 164 -15.22 -16.96 -0.96
C LEU A 164 -14.08 -17.96 -0.87
N LYS A 165 -13.44 -18.07 0.30
CA LYS A 165 -12.41 -19.07 0.59
C LYS A 165 -12.91 -20.04 1.65
N GLY A 166 -12.63 -21.33 1.50
CA GLY A 166 -13.10 -22.38 2.43
C GLY A 166 -14.44 -23.00 2.05
N ILE A 167 -14.80 -22.96 0.76
CA ILE A 167 -16.09 -23.43 0.22
C ILE A 167 -16.18 -24.95 -0.02
N GLY A 168 -15.10 -25.69 0.25
CA GLY A 168 -14.95 -27.08 -0.14
C GLY A 168 -14.04 -27.23 -1.36
N GLN A 169 -13.87 -28.47 -1.80
CA GLN A 169 -12.91 -28.84 -2.83
C GLN A 169 -13.40 -28.46 -4.22
N THR A 170 -12.61 -27.68 -4.97
CA THR A 170 -12.88 -27.40 -6.39
C THR A 170 -12.13 -28.39 -7.29
N PRO A 171 -12.43 -28.44 -8.61
CA PRO A 171 -11.64 -29.20 -9.57
C PRO A 171 -10.16 -28.78 -9.67
N LEU A 172 -9.80 -27.61 -9.11
CA LEU A 172 -8.45 -27.05 -9.15
C LEU A 172 -7.66 -27.31 -7.85
N ALA A 173 -8.19 -28.13 -6.94
CA ALA A 173 -7.56 -28.46 -5.66
C ALA A 173 -6.20 -29.17 -5.82
N TRP A 174 -5.32 -28.96 -4.84
CA TRP A 174 -3.96 -29.54 -4.85
C TRP A 174 -3.94 -30.98 -4.31
N PHE A 175 -4.45 -31.92 -5.10
CA PHE A 175 -4.58 -33.34 -4.73
C PHE A 175 -3.24 -34.05 -4.42
N ASN A 176 -2.16 -33.66 -5.11
CA ASN A 176 -0.84 -34.29 -4.95
C ASN A 176 -0.02 -33.69 -3.79
N HIS A 177 -0.58 -32.75 -3.02
CA HIS A 177 0.13 -32.17 -1.88
C HIS A 177 0.34 -33.21 -0.77
N THR A 178 1.39 -33.07 0.04
CA THR A 178 1.64 -33.99 1.15
C THR A 178 0.78 -33.69 2.37
N ASP A 179 0.39 -32.44 2.55
CA ASP A 179 -0.52 -32.02 3.63
C ASP A 179 -1.99 -32.20 3.20
N PRO A 180 -2.76 -33.06 3.90
CA PRO A 180 -4.18 -33.29 3.64
C PRO A 180 -5.04 -32.03 3.68
N GLY A 181 -4.64 -31.03 4.47
CA GLY A 181 -5.37 -29.77 4.61
C GLY A 181 -5.42 -28.92 3.35
N HIS A 182 -4.55 -29.19 2.37
CA HIS A 182 -4.61 -28.55 1.03
C HIS A 182 -5.51 -29.30 0.05
N LYS A 183 -6.00 -30.48 0.41
CA LYS A 183 -6.83 -31.33 -0.46
C LYS A 183 -8.31 -31.12 -0.17
N ASP A 184 -8.69 -31.01 1.10
CA ASP A 184 -10.10 -31.05 1.52
C ASP A 184 -10.93 -29.83 1.09
N GLY A 185 -10.27 -28.72 0.72
CA GLY A 185 -10.93 -27.50 0.29
C GLY A 185 -11.54 -26.67 1.43
N TRP A 186 -11.33 -27.07 2.68
CA TRP A 186 -11.87 -26.40 3.84
C TRP A 186 -10.84 -25.46 4.47
N GLN A 187 -11.30 -24.34 4.99
CA GLN A 187 -10.51 -23.41 5.80
C GLN A 187 -10.88 -23.63 7.26
N SER A 188 -9.90 -23.75 8.16
CA SER A 188 -10.19 -23.82 9.60
C SER A 188 -10.59 -22.45 10.14
N MET A 189 -11.30 -22.43 11.25
CA MET A 189 -11.66 -21.20 11.95
C MET A 189 -10.41 -20.42 12.37
N GLU A 190 -9.37 -21.10 12.85
CA GLU A 190 -8.09 -20.50 13.21
C GLU A 190 -7.42 -19.80 12.01
N GLU A 191 -7.41 -20.43 10.83
CA GLU A 191 -6.89 -19.80 9.61
C GLU A 191 -7.74 -18.58 9.21
N ALA A 192 -9.06 -18.66 9.35
CA ALA A 192 -9.98 -17.58 9.00
C ALA A 192 -9.87 -16.37 9.95
N VAL A 193 -9.79 -16.59 11.26
CA VAL A 193 -9.56 -15.53 12.26
C VAL A 193 -8.22 -14.85 12.01
N HIS A 194 -7.15 -15.64 11.83
CA HIS A 194 -5.83 -15.10 11.54
C HIS A 194 -5.83 -14.25 10.27
N SER A 195 -6.42 -14.75 9.18
CA SER A 195 -6.52 -14.01 7.91
C SER A 195 -7.31 -12.72 8.08
N PHE A 196 -8.44 -12.75 8.80
CA PHE A 196 -9.27 -11.58 9.08
C PHE A 196 -8.48 -10.49 9.81
N GLU A 197 -7.83 -10.84 10.93
CA GLU A 197 -7.04 -9.88 11.72
C GLU A 197 -5.89 -9.31 10.91
N MET A 198 -5.11 -10.15 10.22
CA MET A 198 -3.99 -9.67 9.39
C MET A 198 -4.49 -8.74 8.28
N SER A 199 -5.61 -9.06 7.64
CA SER A 199 -6.19 -8.21 6.60
C SER A 199 -6.62 -6.84 7.16
N ALA A 200 -7.21 -6.83 8.36
CA ALA A 200 -7.65 -5.60 9.04
C ALA A 200 -6.45 -4.75 9.50
N ILE A 201 -5.41 -5.38 10.06
CA ILE A 201 -4.15 -4.70 10.43
C ILE A 201 -3.51 -4.09 9.19
N ASN A 202 -3.35 -4.87 8.12
CA ASN A 202 -2.78 -4.41 6.85
C ASN A 202 -3.57 -3.23 6.26
N PHE A 203 -4.91 -3.31 6.27
CA PHE A 203 -5.78 -2.23 5.81
C PHE A 203 -5.64 -0.95 6.64
N LYS A 204 -5.46 -1.05 7.97
CA LYS A 204 -5.23 0.10 8.84
C LYS A 204 -3.82 0.66 8.67
N ASN A 205 -2.82 -0.20 8.51
CA ASN A 205 -1.41 0.14 8.27
C ASN A 205 -1.10 0.59 6.83
N GLN A 206 -2.13 0.79 6.00
CA GLN A 206 -1.96 1.28 4.63
C GLN A 206 -1.04 0.38 3.80
N LEU A 207 -1.05 -0.93 4.07
CA LEU A 207 -0.53 -1.93 3.16
C LEU A 207 -1.55 -2.17 2.06
N ASP A 208 -1.06 -2.38 0.85
CA ASP A 208 -1.92 -2.70 -0.27
C ASP A 208 -2.26 -4.19 -0.24
N THR A 209 -3.44 -4.54 0.24
CA THR A 209 -3.83 -5.93 0.50
C THR A 209 -5.30 -6.20 0.15
N THR A 210 -5.62 -7.45 -0.17
CA THR A 210 -7.01 -7.92 -0.09
C THR A 210 -7.51 -7.88 1.35
N VAL A 211 -8.78 -7.54 1.55
CA VAL A 211 -9.37 -7.43 2.88
C VAL A 211 -10.46 -8.47 3.08
N ASP A 212 -10.41 -9.18 4.20
CA ASP A 212 -11.47 -10.10 4.56
C ASP A 212 -12.62 -9.28 5.17
N ILE A 213 -13.77 -9.27 4.49
CA ILE A 213 -14.97 -8.53 4.87
C ILE A 213 -15.72 -9.26 5.97
N ALA A 214 -15.80 -10.59 5.90
CA ALA A 214 -16.49 -11.38 6.89
C ALA A 214 -15.91 -12.79 7.03
N VAL A 215 -16.19 -13.41 8.17
CA VAL A 215 -15.96 -14.84 8.41
C VAL A 215 -17.27 -15.49 8.86
N ILE A 216 -17.64 -16.58 8.20
CA ILE A 216 -18.86 -17.35 8.43
C ILE A 216 -18.46 -18.73 8.96
N GLU A 217 -18.93 -19.10 10.15
CA GLU A 217 -18.85 -20.47 10.66
C GLU A 217 -19.84 -21.36 9.89
N ILE A 218 -19.39 -22.55 9.47
CA ILE A 218 -20.19 -23.50 8.67
C ILE A 218 -20.26 -24.88 9.37
N PRO A 219 -21.25 -25.75 9.05
CA PRO A 219 -21.50 -26.98 9.80
C PRO A 219 -20.56 -28.12 9.35
N THR A 220 -19.27 -27.85 9.25
CA THR A 220 -18.25 -28.84 8.90
C THR A 220 -17.00 -28.67 9.76
N THR A 221 -16.21 -29.74 9.82
CA THR A 221 -14.95 -29.77 10.58
C THR A 221 -13.86 -30.41 9.73
N LYS A 222 -12.62 -29.97 9.90
CA LYS A 222 -11.43 -30.63 9.35
C LYS A 222 -10.53 -31.15 10.46
N VAL A 223 -9.67 -32.10 10.13
CA VAL A 223 -8.70 -32.65 11.09
C VAL A 223 -7.39 -31.87 10.96
N ASP A 224 -6.91 -31.30 12.06
CA ASP A 224 -5.60 -30.66 12.09
C ASP A 224 -4.49 -31.69 11.82
N LYS A 225 -3.53 -31.32 10.98
CA LYS A 225 -2.47 -32.24 10.57
C LYS A 225 -1.46 -32.54 11.68
N TYR A 226 -1.27 -31.60 12.62
CA TYR A 226 -0.28 -31.68 13.68
C TYR A 226 -0.88 -32.26 14.97
N THR A 227 -2.02 -31.74 15.42
CA THR A 227 -2.66 -32.14 16.68
C THR A 227 -3.64 -33.30 16.50
N ARG A 228 -4.11 -33.55 15.27
CA ARG A 228 -5.17 -34.52 14.93
C ARG A 228 -6.53 -34.18 15.54
N GLU A 229 -6.68 -32.98 16.09
CA GLU A 229 -7.94 -32.49 16.63
C GLU A 229 -8.90 -32.08 15.50
N LYS A 230 -10.21 -32.09 15.78
CA LYS A 230 -11.21 -31.56 14.86
C LYS A 230 -11.31 -30.05 15.05
N LEU A 231 -11.10 -29.31 13.98
CA LEU A 231 -11.24 -27.86 13.92
C LEU A 231 -12.53 -27.51 13.20
N ASN A 232 -13.30 -26.56 13.74
CA ASN A 232 -14.45 -25.99 13.03
C ASN A 232 -13.95 -25.30 11.75
N CYS A 233 -14.76 -25.36 10.70
CA CYS A 233 -14.45 -24.72 9.44
C CYS A 233 -15.21 -23.41 9.27
N ALA A 234 -14.67 -22.57 8.39
CA ALA A 234 -15.24 -21.27 8.07
C ALA A 234 -15.14 -20.96 6.59
N ILE A 235 -16.01 -20.06 6.13
CA ILE A 235 -15.87 -19.36 4.85
C ILE A 235 -15.40 -17.94 5.15
N THR A 236 -14.35 -17.50 4.47
CA THR A 236 -13.91 -16.10 4.48
C THR A 236 -14.41 -15.40 3.21
N ILE A 237 -15.08 -14.25 3.36
CA ILE A 237 -15.43 -13.36 2.24
C ILE A 237 -14.30 -12.35 2.09
N ARG A 238 -13.61 -12.38 0.95
CA ARG A 238 -12.46 -11.50 0.67
C ARG A 238 -12.78 -10.53 -0.45
N ALA A 239 -12.51 -9.26 -0.23
CA ALA A 239 -12.63 -8.19 -1.21
C ALA A 239 -11.27 -7.64 -1.67
N GLY A 240 -11.20 -7.22 -2.93
CA GLY A 240 -10.03 -6.56 -3.53
C GLY A 240 -9.71 -7.12 -4.92
N GLY A 241 -8.67 -6.64 -5.60
CA GLY A 241 -8.18 -7.29 -6.81
C GLY A 241 -7.65 -8.69 -6.51
N GLN A 242 -8.14 -9.70 -7.25
CA GLN A 242 -7.80 -11.12 -7.04
C GLN A 242 -6.98 -11.71 -8.19
N MET A 243 -6.75 -10.94 -9.25
CA MET A 243 -5.86 -11.32 -10.35
C MET A 243 -4.43 -11.46 -9.84
N ARG A 244 -3.85 -12.66 -9.96
CA ARG A 244 -2.51 -13.02 -9.46
C ARG A 244 -1.45 -13.08 -10.55
N MET A 245 -0.18 -12.85 -10.19
CA MET A 245 0.96 -13.11 -11.11
C MET A 245 1.01 -14.57 -11.58
N ALA A 246 0.49 -15.51 -10.78
CA ALA A 246 0.38 -16.91 -11.15
C ALA A 246 -0.56 -17.19 -12.34
N HIS A 247 -1.50 -16.30 -12.68
CA HIS A 247 -2.33 -16.46 -13.87
C HIS A 247 -1.46 -16.36 -15.13
N LEU A 248 -0.61 -15.33 -15.18
CA LEU A 248 0.35 -15.12 -16.27
C LEU A 248 1.32 -16.30 -16.38
N ARG A 249 1.77 -16.84 -15.24
CA ARG A 249 2.60 -18.05 -15.23
C ARG A 249 1.90 -19.25 -15.87
N TYR A 250 0.62 -19.48 -15.53
CA TYR A 250 -0.13 -20.63 -16.02
C TYR A 250 -0.22 -20.66 -17.54
N TYR A 251 -0.37 -19.50 -18.17
CA TYR A 251 -0.50 -19.36 -19.62
C TYR A 251 0.81 -19.03 -20.34
N ALA A 252 1.94 -18.93 -19.64
CA ALA A 252 3.22 -18.54 -20.24
C ALA A 252 3.68 -19.45 -21.40
N ASN A 253 3.19 -20.70 -21.47
CA ASN A 253 3.49 -21.64 -22.54
C ASN A 253 2.47 -21.65 -23.71
N ASP A 254 1.45 -20.78 -23.65
CA ASP A 254 0.43 -20.59 -24.68
C ASP A 254 0.38 -19.09 -25.04
N PRO A 255 1.13 -18.65 -26.07
CA PRO A 255 1.26 -17.24 -26.44
C PRO A 255 -0.09 -16.52 -26.61
N LYS A 256 -1.07 -17.19 -27.22
CA LYS A 256 -2.38 -16.59 -27.50
C LYS A 256 -3.15 -16.35 -26.21
N LYS A 257 -3.24 -17.36 -25.35
CA LYS A 257 -3.94 -17.22 -24.05
C LYS A 257 -3.22 -16.27 -23.11
N PHE A 258 -1.88 -16.25 -23.16
CA PHE A 258 -1.08 -15.29 -22.42
C PHE A 258 -1.40 -13.84 -22.83
N GLU A 259 -1.40 -13.56 -24.14
CA GLU A 259 -1.73 -12.23 -24.66
C GLU A 259 -3.14 -11.80 -24.25
N GLU A 260 -4.11 -12.71 -24.32
CA GLU A 260 -5.50 -12.47 -23.97
C GLU A 260 -5.67 -12.11 -22.48
N ILE A 261 -5.21 -12.97 -21.57
CA ILE A 261 -5.32 -12.69 -20.12
C ILE A 261 -4.47 -11.48 -19.71
N PHE A 262 -3.29 -11.29 -20.32
CA PHE A 262 -2.45 -10.17 -19.96
C PHE A 262 -3.02 -8.83 -20.45
N SER A 263 -3.62 -8.81 -21.64
CA SER A 263 -4.34 -7.64 -22.13
C SER A 263 -5.53 -7.30 -21.24
N TYR A 264 -6.30 -8.30 -20.79
CA TYR A 264 -7.36 -8.13 -19.81
C TYR A 264 -6.85 -7.53 -18.49
N ILE A 265 -5.75 -8.06 -17.95
CA ILE A 265 -5.10 -7.56 -16.73
C ILE A 265 -4.70 -6.10 -16.90
N ILE A 266 -3.99 -5.74 -17.98
CA ILE A 266 -3.52 -4.36 -18.21
C ILE A 266 -4.71 -3.40 -18.26
N LYS A 267 -5.78 -3.75 -18.98
CA LYS A 267 -7.00 -2.92 -19.06
C LYS A 267 -7.62 -2.71 -17.69
N ARG A 268 -7.81 -3.79 -16.93
CA ARG A 268 -8.38 -3.75 -15.58
C ARG A 268 -7.52 -2.92 -14.62
N ASP A 269 -6.22 -3.17 -14.61
CA ASP A 269 -5.27 -2.59 -13.66
C ASP A 269 -4.96 -1.11 -13.96
N LEU A 270 -5.13 -0.68 -15.21
CA LEU A 270 -5.06 0.73 -15.62
C LEU A 270 -6.43 1.44 -15.66
N GLY A 271 -7.53 0.70 -15.45
CA GLY A 271 -8.89 1.24 -15.50
C GLY A 271 -9.35 1.66 -16.90
N LEU A 272 -8.86 0.97 -17.94
CA LEU A 272 -9.23 1.15 -19.34
C LEU A 272 -10.54 0.40 -19.68
N PRO A 273 -11.29 0.84 -20.71
CA PRO A 273 -12.40 0.06 -21.27
C PRO A 273 -11.97 -1.33 -21.71
N GLN A 274 -12.82 -2.34 -21.54
CA GLN A 274 -12.48 -3.72 -21.88
C GLN A 274 -12.39 -3.96 -23.39
N GLU A 275 -13.02 -3.12 -24.21
CA GLU A 275 -13.01 -3.20 -25.67
C GLU A 275 -11.75 -2.56 -26.29
N GLN A 276 -10.98 -1.81 -25.49
CA GLN A 276 -9.78 -1.12 -25.96
C GLN A 276 -8.65 -2.11 -26.25
N THR A 277 -7.90 -1.88 -27.33
CA THR A 277 -6.66 -2.62 -27.60
C THR A 277 -5.52 -2.06 -26.77
N VAL A 278 -4.73 -2.94 -26.16
CA VAL A 278 -3.54 -2.55 -25.40
C VAL A 278 -2.41 -2.18 -26.36
N THR A 279 -1.87 -0.98 -26.17
CA THR A 279 -0.73 -0.42 -26.88
C THR A 279 0.56 -0.59 -26.07
N GLU A 280 1.71 -0.40 -26.71
CA GLU A 280 3.01 -0.42 -26.04
C GLU A 280 3.09 0.63 -24.91
N VAL A 281 2.48 1.81 -25.11
CA VAL A 281 2.45 2.88 -24.10
C VAL A 281 1.67 2.45 -22.85
N GLU A 282 0.54 1.77 -23.02
CA GLU A 282 -0.25 1.26 -21.88
C GLU A 282 0.47 0.11 -21.18
N PHE A 283 1.12 -0.77 -21.93
CA PHE A 283 1.97 -1.79 -21.35
C PHE A 283 3.08 -1.17 -20.49
N GLU A 284 3.81 -0.17 -20.98
CA GLU A 284 4.85 0.51 -20.21
C GLU A 284 4.27 1.24 -18.99
N ASN A 285 3.09 1.86 -19.12
CA ASN A 285 2.38 2.48 -17.99
C ASN A 285 2.00 1.45 -16.92
N TYR A 286 1.52 0.27 -17.32
CA TYR A 286 1.25 -0.84 -16.41
C TYR A 286 2.52 -1.32 -15.70
N MET A 287 3.62 -1.53 -16.44
CA MET A 287 4.90 -1.93 -15.85
C MET A 287 5.40 -0.90 -14.83
N HIS A 288 5.32 0.39 -15.15
CA HIS A 288 5.67 1.47 -14.23
C HIS A 288 4.78 1.49 -12.99
N LYS A 289 3.46 1.33 -13.14
CA LYS A 289 2.51 1.28 -12.02
C LYS A 289 2.79 0.09 -11.11
N LEU A 290 2.95 -1.10 -11.67
CA LEU A 290 3.28 -2.32 -10.95
C LEU A 290 4.57 -2.18 -10.15
N ILE A 291 5.66 -1.73 -10.79
CA ILE A 291 6.97 -1.58 -10.14
C ILE A 291 6.88 -0.56 -9.00
N THR A 292 6.17 0.54 -9.21
CA THR A 292 5.93 1.55 -8.17
C THR A 292 5.19 0.95 -6.98
N ASN A 293 4.06 0.27 -7.22
CA ASN A 293 3.25 -0.35 -6.16
C ASN A 293 4.04 -1.38 -5.35
N ILE A 294 4.74 -2.30 -6.03
CA ILE A 294 5.56 -3.33 -5.35
C ILE A 294 6.69 -2.68 -4.55
N SER A 295 7.34 -1.63 -5.08
CA SER A 295 8.42 -0.95 -4.37
C SER A 295 7.95 -0.17 -3.15
N GLU A 296 6.74 0.42 -3.20
CA GLU A 296 6.12 1.06 -2.04
C GLU A 296 5.71 0.01 -0.99
N GLU A 297 5.11 -1.09 -1.41
CA GLU A 297 4.75 -2.21 -0.54
C GLU A 297 5.98 -2.79 0.15
N ALA A 298 7.08 -2.97 -0.58
CA ALA A 298 8.35 -3.40 -0.04
C ALA A 298 8.91 -2.43 1.01
N ALA A 299 8.84 -1.12 0.76
CA ALA A 299 9.27 -0.11 1.72
C ALA A 299 8.47 -0.20 3.03
N ARG A 300 7.14 -0.38 2.93
CA ARG A 300 6.28 -0.54 4.12
C ARG A 300 6.53 -1.85 4.85
N TYR A 301 6.76 -2.96 4.14
CA TYR A 301 7.12 -4.23 4.78
C TYR A 301 8.39 -4.12 5.59
N TYR A 302 9.41 -3.45 5.04
CA TYR A 302 10.67 -3.24 5.75
C TYR A 302 10.47 -2.41 7.01
N ASP A 303 9.76 -1.29 6.88
CA ASP A 303 9.51 -0.32 7.96
C ASP A 303 8.61 -0.89 9.08
N LEU A 304 7.57 -1.64 8.71
CA LEU A 304 6.64 -2.29 9.65
C LEU A 304 7.14 -3.62 10.21
N HIS A 305 8.23 -4.15 9.65
CA HIS A 305 8.70 -5.53 9.88
C HIS A 305 7.63 -6.58 9.55
N ALA A 306 6.86 -6.34 8.49
CA ALA A 306 5.79 -7.21 8.07
C ALA A 306 6.30 -8.31 7.14
N VAL A 307 5.81 -9.53 7.31
CA VAL A 307 6.32 -10.74 6.67
C VAL A 307 5.20 -11.61 6.15
N HIS A 308 5.23 -11.98 4.86
CA HIS A 308 4.22 -12.86 4.26
C HIS A 308 4.53 -14.35 4.48
N ALA A 309 5.81 -14.70 4.59
CA ALA A 309 6.33 -16.07 4.78
C ALA A 309 6.03 -17.11 3.70
N SER A 310 5.14 -16.82 2.73
CA SER A 310 4.95 -17.64 1.53
C SER A 310 4.74 -16.80 0.26
N PRO A 311 5.73 -16.00 -0.17
CA PRO A 311 5.59 -15.07 -1.30
C PRO A 311 5.77 -15.81 -2.65
N THR A 312 4.81 -16.67 -2.97
CA THR A 312 4.69 -17.28 -4.30
C THR A 312 4.09 -16.30 -5.30
N ALA A 313 4.09 -16.65 -6.59
CA ALA A 313 3.43 -15.86 -7.65
C ALA A 313 1.91 -15.78 -7.46
N GLY A 314 1.29 -16.75 -6.81
CA GLY A 314 -0.13 -16.73 -6.45
C GLY A 314 -0.43 -15.85 -5.26
N ASN A 315 0.55 -15.56 -4.39
CA ASN A 315 0.34 -14.74 -3.21
C ASN A 315 0.63 -13.25 -3.45
N ARG A 316 0.58 -12.83 -4.72
CA ARG A 316 0.58 -11.44 -5.15
C ARG A 316 -0.39 -11.19 -6.28
N THR A 317 -1.05 -10.04 -6.20
CA THR A 317 -1.89 -9.57 -7.30
C THR A 317 -1.05 -9.05 -8.46
N THR A 318 -1.66 -8.87 -9.63
CA THR A 318 -1.04 -8.28 -10.83
C THR A 318 -0.69 -6.80 -10.64
N LEU A 319 -1.28 -6.12 -9.64
CA LEU A 319 -0.90 -4.78 -9.20
C LEU A 319 0.13 -4.75 -8.06
N GLY A 320 0.55 -5.92 -7.56
CA GLY A 320 1.55 -6.04 -6.48
C GLY A 320 0.96 -6.13 -5.06
N SER A 321 -0.35 -6.05 -4.92
CA SER A 321 -1.05 -6.15 -3.63
C SER A 321 -0.86 -7.51 -2.97
N THR A 322 -0.93 -7.51 -1.66
CA THR A 322 -0.76 -8.67 -0.79
C THR A 322 -2.07 -9.47 -0.70
N ILE A 323 -2.00 -10.77 -0.95
CA ILE A 323 -3.13 -11.71 -0.87
C ILE A 323 -2.70 -13.01 -0.17
N ASP A 324 -3.68 -13.75 0.36
CA ASP A 324 -3.51 -15.01 1.07
C ASP A 324 -2.67 -14.88 2.36
N LEU A 325 -3.32 -14.38 3.40
CA LEU A 325 -2.66 -13.88 4.60
C LEU A 325 -2.44 -14.94 5.69
N ALA A 326 -2.70 -16.23 5.42
CA ALA A 326 -2.58 -17.30 6.41
C ALA A 326 -1.21 -17.37 7.11
N THR A 327 -0.14 -17.04 6.37
CA THR A 327 1.25 -17.04 6.86
C THR A 327 1.79 -15.64 7.13
N PHE A 328 0.96 -14.59 7.00
CA PHE A 328 1.37 -13.21 7.20
C PHE A 328 1.58 -12.88 8.68
N ARG A 329 2.63 -12.17 9.04
CA ARG A 329 2.99 -11.85 10.43
C ARG A 329 3.65 -10.48 10.51
N TYR A 330 3.44 -9.76 11.61
CA TYR A 330 4.24 -8.62 12.01
C TYR A 330 5.31 -9.09 13.00
N LEU A 331 6.56 -8.74 12.75
CA LEU A 331 7.65 -9.02 13.68
C LEU A 331 7.87 -7.84 14.61
N ASP A 332 8.42 -8.12 15.78
CA ASP A 332 8.76 -7.06 16.72
C ASP A 332 10.00 -6.27 16.27
N ALA A 333 10.91 -6.90 15.52
CA ALA A 333 12.13 -6.29 15.01
C ALA A 333 12.47 -6.75 13.58
N HIS A 334 13.32 -5.98 12.91
CA HIS A 334 13.87 -6.33 11.60
C HIS A 334 14.90 -7.45 11.71
N HIS A 335 14.89 -8.38 10.74
CA HIS A 335 15.82 -9.49 10.66
C HIS A 335 16.45 -9.48 9.26
N LYS A 336 17.76 -9.34 9.15
CA LYS A 336 18.41 -9.12 7.84
C LYS A 336 18.30 -10.30 6.88
N GLU A 337 18.32 -11.53 7.39
CA GLU A 337 18.38 -12.76 6.58
C GLU A 337 17.18 -13.71 6.77
N TYR A 338 16.27 -13.38 7.70
CA TYR A 338 15.10 -14.20 8.06
C TYR A 338 15.42 -15.71 8.10
N PRO A 339 16.45 -16.13 8.86
CA PRO A 339 17.07 -17.44 8.69
C PRO A 339 16.12 -18.60 8.99
N TYR A 340 15.07 -18.39 9.77
CA TYR A 340 14.04 -19.38 10.08
C TYR A 340 13.19 -19.79 8.88
N MET A 341 13.11 -18.97 7.83
CA MET A 341 12.43 -19.37 6.60
C MET A 341 13.11 -20.59 5.96
N SER A 342 12.32 -21.43 5.27
CA SER A 342 12.86 -22.60 4.58
C SER A 342 13.92 -22.18 3.57
N LYS A 343 14.88 -23.04 3.19
CA LYS A 343 15.93 -22.67 2.21
C LYS A 343 15.34 -22.20 0.87
N MET A 344 14.19 -22.75 0.47
CA MET A 344 13.45 -22.34 -0.74
C MET A 344 12.75 -20.98 -0.57
N LEU A 345 12.53 -20.55 0.66
CA LEU A 345 11.93 -19.27 1.05
C LEU A 345 12.96 -18.30 1.65
N LYS A 346 14.26 -18.64 1.63
CA LYS A 346 15.30 -17.75 2.15
C LYS A 346 15.19 -16.42 1.41
N LEU A 347 14.96 -15.37 2.19
CA LEU A 347 14.78 -14.01 1.72
C LEU A 347 16.17 -13.46 1.32
N GLY A 348 16.67 -13.88 0.16
CA GLY A 348 18.02 -13.56 -0.29
C GLY A 348 18.17 -12.12 -0.80
N GLY A 349 19.31 -11.50 -0.53
CA GLY A 349 19.73 -10.21 -1.10
C GLY A 349 19.87 -9.07 -0.08
N ARG A 350 20.17 -7.84 -0.55
CA ARG A 350 20.60 -6.70 0.31
C ARG A 350 19.52 -6.22 1.30
N TYR A 351 18.25 -6.54 1.05
CA TYR A 351 17.08 -6.06 1.80
C TYR A 351 16.17 -7.18 2.34
N GLY A 352 16.62 -8.44 2.35
CA GLY A 352 15.82 -9.56 2.86
C GLY A 352 14.53 -9.78 2.06
N GLN A 353 13.36 -9.75 2.71
CA GLN A 353 12.06 -10.05 2.06
C GLN A 353 11.72 -9.16 0.88
N VAL A 354 12.19 -7.91 0.93
CA VAL A 354 12.00 -6.92 -0.13
C VAL A 354 12.54 -7.41 -1.47
N GLU A 355 13.60 -8.22 -1.46
CA GLU A 355 14.16 -8.77 -2.70
C GLU A 355 13.27 -9.85 -3.32
N GLN A 356 12.48 -10.57 -2.52
CA GLN A 356 11.47 -11.45 -3.09
C GLN A 356 10.36 -10.68 -3.78
N MET A 357 10.07 -9.46 -3.33
CA MET A 357 9.14 -8.59 -4.06
C MET A 357 9.71 -8.16 -5.42
N LYS A 358 11.01 -7.87 -5.48
CA LYS A 358 11.72 -7.60 -6.72
C LYS A 358 11.67 -8.79 -7.70
N ASN A 359 11.69 -10.01 -7.18
CA ASN A 359 11.60 -11.22 -8.01
C ASN A 359 10.29 -11.34 -8.79
N TYR A 360 9.19 -10.72 -8.35
CA TYR A 360 7.95 -10.71 -9.15
C TYR A 360 8.14 -10.02 -10.51
N ILE A 361 8.94 -8.95 -10.56
CA ILE A 361 9.28 -8.27 -11.82
C ILE A 361 10.10 -9.20 -12.71
N SER A 362 11.09 -9.89 -12.12
CA SER A 362 11.89 -10.88 -12.85
C SER A 362 11.04 -12.02 -13.41
N ASN A 363 10.13 -12.56 -12.60
CA ASN A 363 9.22 -13.64 -12.99
C ASN A 363 8.29 -13.19 -14.12
N LEU A 364 7.69 -12.01 -14.02
CA LEU A 364 6.84 -11.46 -15.07
C LEU A 364 7.61 -11.32 -16.40
N THR A 365 8.84 -10.80 -16.37
CA THR A 365 9.68 -10.72 -17.58
C THR A 365 10.02 -12.09 -18.18
N GLU A 366 10.14 -13.12 -17.35
CA GLU A 366 10.39 -14.49 -17.81
C GLU A 366 9.14 -15.12 -18.42
N PHE A 367 7.95 -14.88 -17.84
CA PHE A 367 6.69 -15.35 -18.38
C PHE A 367 6.42 -14.71 -19.75
N MET A 368 6.62 -13.40 -19.87
CA MET A 368 6.51 -12.68 -21.14
C MET A 368 7.48 -13.22 -22.21
N GLY A 369 8.73 -13.49 -21.83
CA GLY A 369 9.72 -14.07 -22.74
C GLY A 369 9.34 -15.48 -23.19
N THR A 370 8.83 -16.31 -22.28
CA THR A 370 8.36 -17.67 -22.60
C THR A 370 7.17 -17.63 -23.57
N ALA A 371 6.26 -16.69 -23.36
CA ALA A 371 5.08 -16.50 -24.20
C ALA A 371 5.37 -15.79 -25.53
N ASN A 372 6.59 -15.31 -25.77
CA ASN A 372 6.93 -14.42 -26.88
C ASN A 372 5.98 -13.21 -26.98
N TYR A 373 5.66 -12.60 -25.83
CA TYR A 373 4.74 -11.47 -25.78
C TYR A 373 5.25 -10.28 -26.60
N GLN A 374 4.39 -9.66 -27.39
CA GLN A 374 4.81 -8.68 -28.43
C GLN A 374 5.55 -7.45 -27.89
N PHE A 375 5.25 -7.00 -26.66
CA PHE A 375 5.93 -5.86 -26.02
C PHE A 375 7.13 -6.29 -25.17
N TYR A 376 7.48 -7.58 -25.16
CA TYR A 376 8.63 -8.06 -24.41
C TYR A 376 9.94 -7.64 -25.05
N ASN A 377 10.74 -6.89 -24.30
CA ASN A 377 12.15 -6.67 -24.61
C ASN A 377 13.02 -7.15 -23.44
N LYS A 378 13.92 -8.10 -23.70
CA LYS A 378 14.84 -8.65 -22.70
C LYS A 378 15.74 -7.57 -22.06
N GLU A 379 16.09 -6.54 -22.81
CA GLU A 379 16.91 -5.41 -22.34
C GLU A 379 16.18 -4.57 -21.28
N ASN A 380 14.84 -4.54 -21.30
CA ASN A 380 14.06 -3.79 -20.32
C ASN A 380 14.09 -4.42 -18.91
N LYS A 381 14.46 -5.70 -18.77
CA LYS A 381 14.52 -6.35 -17.44
C LYS A 381 15.44 -5.61 -16.47
N SER A 382 16.64 -5.22 -16.90
CA SER A 382 17.58 -4.49 -16.05
C SER A 382 17.06 -3.09 -15.70
N LYS A 383 16.42 -2.40 -16.66
CA LYS A 383 15.76 -1.10 -16.47
C LYS A 383 14.67 -1.18 -15.40
N TYR A 384 13.80 -2.19 -15.46
CA TYR A 384 12.71 -2.39 -14.49
C TYR A 384 13.21 -2.71 -13.08
N LEU A 385 14.25 -3.54 -12.97
CA LEU A 385 14.87 -3.85 -11.68
C LEU A 385 15.57 -2.63 -11.07
N ALA A 386 16.20 -1.78 -11.90
CA ALA A 386 16.79 -0.53 -11.45
C ALA A 386 15.72 0.48 -11.00
N LEU A 387 14.59 0.54 -11.71
CA LEU A 387 13.44 1.37 -11.32
C LEU A 387 12.88 0.95 -9.97
N PHE A 388 12.74 -0.36 -9.72
CA PHE A 388 12.34 -0.89 -8.41
C PHE A 388 13.29 -0.42 -7.30
N ASP A 389 14.61 -0.57 -7.48
CA ASP A 389 15.59 -0.17 -6.48
C ASP A 389 15.57 1.34 -6.19
N ALA A 390 15.38 2.15 -7.23
CA ALA A 390 15.26 3.60 -7.11
C ALA A 390 13.99 3.99 -6.33
N ASN A 391 12.85 3.39 -6.69
CA ASN A 391 11.58 3.67 -6.02
C ASN A 391 11.58 3.16 -4.58
N LEU A 392 12.10 1.96 -4.31
CA LEU A 392 12.22 1.42 -2.95
C LEU A 392 12.98 2.40 -2.03
N LYS A 393 14.15 2.87 -2.47
CA LYS A 393 14.96 3.84 -1.73
C LYS A 393 14.19 5.13 -1.50
N LYS A 394 13.49 5.64 -2.52
CA LYS A 394 12.65 6.84 -2.40
C LYS A 394 11.54 6.65 -1.37
N HIS A 395 10.74 5.58 -1.50
CA HIS A 395 9.59 5.32 -0.63
C HIS A 395 10.03 5.10 0.82
N ILE A 396 11.04 4.26 1.07
CA ILE A 396 11.48 3.98 2.44
C ILE A 396 12.09 5.21 3.12
N THR A 397 12.84 6.03 2.38
CA THR A 397 13.39 7.29 2.90
C THR A 397 12.26 8.25 3.25
N ASN A 398 11.25 8.37 2.39
CA ASN A 398 10.09 9.22 2.65
C ASN A 398 9.29 8.74 3.86
N LEU A 399 9.11 7.43 4.05
CA LEU A 399 8.46 6.87 5.24
C LEU A 399 9.20 7.29 6.51
N TRP A 400 10.51 7.05 6.56
CA TRP A 400 11.32 7.40 7.75
C TRP A 400 11.39 8.90 8.01
N LEU A 401 11.48 9.74 6.98
CA LEU A 401 11.42 11.20 7.14
C LEU A 401 10.04 11.66 7.61
N THR A 402 8.97 11.02 7.15
CA THR A 402 7.61 11.30 7.65
C THR A 402 7.51 10.97 9.13
N ARG A 403 8.19 9.91 9.61
CA ARG A 403 8.25 9.56 11.04
C ARG A 403 8.98 10.58 11.91
N LEU A 404 9.82 11.44 11.32
CA LEU A 404 10.34 12.64 12.00
C LEU A 404 9.31 13.78 12.07
N GLY A 405 8.10 13.60 11.55
CA GLY A 405 7.05 14.62 11.52
C GLY A 405 7.08 15.53 10.29
N LEU A 406 7.93 15.24 9.30
CA LEU A 406 8.03 16.02 8.08
C LEU A 406 6.86 15.73 7.12
N SER A 407 6.37 16.78 6.46
CA SER A 407 5.39 16.69 5.39
C SER A 407 6.03 16.29 4.05
N SER A 408 5.22 15.83 3.10
CA SER A 408 5.71 15.52 1.74
C SER A 408 6.34 16.72 1.02
N GLU A 409 5.86 17.94 1.30
CA GLU A 409 6.40 19.18 0.73
C GLU A 409 7.81 19.47 1.29
N GLU A 410 7.98 19.39 2.61
CA GLU A 410 9.29 19.56 3.25
C GLU A 410 10.29 18.49 2.78
N ILE A 411 9.86 17.23 2.71
CA ILE A 411 10.68 16.15 2.16
C ILE A 411 11.08 16.44 0.71
N SER A 412 10.22 17.06 -0.10
CA SER A 412 10.54 17.38 -1.49
C SER A 412 11.68 18.41 -1.61
N HIS A 413 11.78 19.35 -0.66
CA HIS A 413 12.82 20.39 -0.63
C HIS A 413 14.20 19.88 -0.21
N LEU A 414 14.27 18.75 0.51
CA LEU A 414 15.54 18.14 0.91
C LEU A 414 16.37 17.68 -0.31
N SER A 415 17.67 17.93 -0.24
CA SER A 415 18.63 17.50 -1.25
C SER A 415 18.72 15.98 -1.34
N ILE A 416 19.10 15.48 -2.52
CA ILE A 416 19.36 14.04 -2.72
C ILE A 416 20.44 13.55 -1.75
N LYS A 417 21.43 14.40 -1.43
CA LYS A 417 22.51 14.08 -0.51
C LYS A 417 21.99 13.88 0.92
N ALA A 418 21.18 14.79 1.43
CA ALA A 418 20.58 14.67 2.76
C ALA A 418 19.71 13.41 2.87
N LYS A 419 18.84 13.18 1.89
CA LYS A 419 17.99 11.98 1.80
C LYS A 419 18.82 10.69 1.84
N ASN A 420 19.88 10.61 1.04
CA ASN A 420 20.73 9.42 0.98
C ASN A 420 21.50 9.19 2.29
N ASN A 421 22.06 10.25 2.89
CA ASN A 421 22.78 10.14 4.15
C ASN A 421 21.86 9.65 5.27
N PHE A 422 20.64 10.20 5.34
CA PHE A 422 19.62 9.77 6.28
C PHE A 422 19.24 8.31 6.06
N MET A 423 18.91 7.91 4.82
CA MET A 423 18.57 6.52 4.49
C MET A 423 19.67 5.53 4.87
N ILE A 424 20.93 5.86 4.61
CA ILE A 424 22.08 5.00 4.97
C ILE A 424 22.21 4.86 6.49
N ALA A 425 22.06 5.97 7.23
CA ALA A 425 22.10 5.94 8.69
C ALA A 425 20.95 5.07 9.25
N MET A 426 19.73 5.28 8.76
CA MET A 426 18.55 4.52 9.16
C MET A 426 18.70 3.02 8.88
N LYS A 427 19.16 2.65 7.68
CA LYS A 427 19.40 1.25 7.35
C LYS A 427 20.40 0.60 8.30
N ALA A 428 21.46 1.31 8.70
CA ALA A 428 22.42 0.80 9.67
C ALA A 428 21.77 0.53 11.03
N LEU A 429 20.88 1.40 11.50
CA LEU A 429 20.14 1.20 12.75
C LEU A 429 19.14 0.02 12.67
N TYR A 430 18.41 -0.13 11.57
CA TYR A 430 17.46 -1.24 11.36
C TYR A 430 18.17 -2.60 11.29
N GLU A 431 19.44 -2.64 10.91
CA GLU A 431 20.21 -3.88 10.76
C GLU A 431 21.26 -4.07 11.86
N LEU A 432 21.24 -3.25 12.91
CA LEU A 432 22.14 -3.38 14.03
C LEU A 432 21.73 -4.60 14.86
N GLU A 433 22.48 -5.69 14.70
CA GLU A 433 22.36 -6.90 15.50
C GLU A 433 23.14 -6.73 16.81
N GLY A 434 22.63 -7.30 17.90
CA GLY A 434 23.28 -7.26 19.20
C GLY A 434 24.31 -8.36 19.36
N GLU A 435 25.15 -8.24 20.39
CA GLU A 435 26.12 -9.27 20.78
C GLU A 435 25.52 -10.37 21.67
N SER A 436 24.19 -10.42 21.88
CA SER A 436 23.62 -11.30 22.90
C SER A 436 23.83 -12.79 22.60
N ASP A 437 24.33 -13.52 23.60
CA ASP A 437 24.32 -14.99 23.63
C ASP A 437 22.90 -15.57 23.57
N ASP A 438 21.88 -14.77 23.92
CA ASP A 438 20.43 -15.08 23.89
C ASP A 438 19.86 -15.04 22.47
N LYS A 439 20.34 -15.94 21.63
CA LYS A 439 19.76 -16.16 20.30
C LYS A 439 18.32 -16.64 20.47
N ILE A 440 17.38 -15.98 19.78
CA ILE A 440 16.00 -16.45 19.73
C ILE A 440 15.99 -17.76 18.94
N ASN A 441 15.42 -18.80 19.55
CA ASN A 441 15.22 -20.09 18.90
C ASN A 441 13.86 -20.08 18.19
N PHE A 442 13.86 -20.33 16.88
CA PHE A 442 12.64 -20.67 16.13
C PHE A 442 12.83 -22.02 15.47
N GLY A 443 12.17 -23.04 16.03
CA GLY A 443 12.48 -24.43 15.72
C GLY A 443 13.94 -24.75 16.05
N MET A 444 14.68 -25.30 15.08
CA MET A 444 16.11 -25.65 15.23
C MET A 444 17.08 -24.51 14.87
N LYS A 445 16.57 -23.31 14.55
CA LYS A 445 17.39 -22.21 14.05
C LYS A 445 17.48 -21.08 15.09
N ARG A 446 18.68 -20.54 15.22
CA ARG A 446 19.03 -19.44 16.12
C ARG A 446 19.27 -18.17 15.31
N PHE A 447 18.75 -17.05 15.76
CA PHE A 447 19.02 -15.74 15.15
C PHE A 447 18.95 -14.60 16.17
N VAL A 448 19.52 -13.46 15.79
CA VAL A 448 19.55 -12.24 16.58
C VAL A 448 18.73 -11.19 15.82
N PRO A 449 17.57 -10.75 16.35
CA PRO A 449 16.84 -9.63 15.78
C PRO A 449 17.62 -8.32 15.92
N ALA A 450 17.21 -7.29 15.17
CA ALA A 450 17.67 -5.93 15.41
C ALA A 450 17.43 -5.51 16.87
N ILE A 451 18.43 -4.88 17.48
CA ILE A 451 18.36 -4.48 18.90
C ILE A 451 17.66 -3.15 19.12
N LEU A 452 17.56 -2.29 18.10
CA LEU A 452 16.97 -0.98 18.26
C LEU A 452 15.47 -0.98 17.90
N ASP A 453 14.66 -0.25 18.67
CA ASP A 453 13.34 0.17 18.21
C ASP A 453 13.47 1.48 17.42
N VAL A 454 13.80 1.33 16.14
CA VAL A 454 14.09 2.47 15.28
C VAL A 454 12.87 3.38 15.07
N ARG A 455 11.65 2.84 15.16
CA ARG A 455 10.42 3.64 15.07
C ARG A 455 10.27 4.53 16.30
N GLN A 456 10.56 4.00 17.49
CA GLN A 456 10.63 4.81 18.71
C GLN A 456 11.72 5.88 18.62
N ILE A 457 12.89 5.54 18.07
CA ILE A 457 13.99 6.49 17.87
C ILE A 457 13.53 7.67 17.01
N LEU A 458 12.94 7.39 15.85
CA LEU A 458 12.43 8.42 14.93
C LEU A 458 11.38 9.31 15.61
N GLY A 459 10.38 8.71 16.27
CA GLY A 459 9.27 9.43 16.89
C GLY A 459 9.68 10.40 18.01
N LYS A 460 10.85 10.19 18.64
CA LYS A 460 11.38 11.04 19.72
C LYS A 460 12.54 11.94 19.29
N SER A 461 13.11 11.72 18.11
CA SER A 461 14.36 12.38 17.72
C SER A 461 14.20 13.89 17.56
N ILE A 462 13.17 14.37 16.86
CA ILE A 462 13.02 15.81 16.63
C ILE A 462 12.85 16.60 17.94
N GLU A 463 12.19 16.02 18.94
CA GLU A 463 12.11 16.62 20.28
C GLU A 463 13.50 16.77 20.90
N ALA A 464 14.34 15.75 20.83
CA ALA A 464 15.72 15.83 21.33
C ALA A 464 16.52 16.95 20.65
N PHE A 465 16.34 17.15 19.34
CA PHE A 465 17.01 18.22 18.58
C PHE A 465 16.49 19.63 18.90
N SER A 466 15.36 19.77 19.59
CA SER A 466 14.86 21.07 20.05
C SER A 466 15.63 21.60 21.28
N PHE A 467 16.39 20.74 21.95
CA PHE A 467 17.22 21.12 23.09
C PHE A 467 18.62 21.60 22.68
N GLU A 468 19.24 22.35 23.59
CA GLU A 468 20.65 22.73 23.55
C GLU A 468 21.57 21.51 23.59
N LYS A 469 22.81 21.67 23.13
CA LYS A 469 23.74 20.57 22.86
C LYS A 469 23.85 19.52 23.98
N GLU A 470 24.08 19.94 25.22
CA GLU A 470 24.28 19.00 26.35
C GLU A 470 23.01 18.20 26.67
N GLU A 471 21.85 18.86 26.74
CA GLU A 471 20.58 18.19 26.99
C GLU A 471 20.15 17.34 25.78
N ARG A 472 20.45 17.78 24.56
CA ARG A 472 20.24 16.99 23.34
C ARG A 472 21.04 15.68 23.37
N GLU A 473 22.32 15.73 23.71
CA GLU A 473 23.17 14.53 23.82
C GLU A 473 22.60 13.54 24.85
N LYS A 474 22.14 14.05 26.00
CA LYS A 474 21.45 13.24 27.01
C LYS A 474 20.13 12.64 26.49
N LYS A 475 19.28 13.44 25.83
CA LYS A 475 18.00 12.98 25.26
C LYS A 475 18.20 11.94 24.16
N ILE A 476 19.17 12.14 23.28
CA ILE A 476 19.54 11.15 22.26
C ILE A 476 20.00 9.85 22.92
N THR A 477 20.83 9.93 23.98
CA THR A 477 21.25 8.74 24.72
C THR A 477 20.07 8.00 25.35
N GLU A 478 19.11 8.73 25.94
CA GLU A 478 17.87 8.16 26.49
C GLU A 478 17.04 7.45 25.42
N ILE A 479 16.93 8.03 24.22
CA ILE A 479 16.14 7.48 23.11
C ILE A 479 16.75 6.18 22.54
N PHE A 480 18.07 6.05 22.56
CA PHE A 480 18.77 4.85 22.12
C PHE A 480 18.90 3.77 23.20
N THR A 481 18.46 4.05 24.43
CA THR A 481 18.46 3.06 25.50
C THR A 481 17.42 1.98 25.19
N ASN A 482 17.91 0.76 24.96
CA ASN A 482 17.08 -0.36 24.53
C ASN A 482 16.27 -0.96 25.68
N ASN A 483 14.95 -1.14 25.47
CA ASN A 483 14.04 -1.81 26.39
C ASN A 483 13.50 -3.14 25.84
N ARG A 484 14.06 -3.64 24.73
CA ARG A 484 13.63 -4.93 24.16
C ARG A 484 14.10 -6.07 25.06
N PRO A 485 13.26 -7.08 25.33
CA PRO A 485 13.54 -8.11 26.33
C PRO A 485 14.65 -9.08 25.90
N TRP A 486 14.90 -9.23 24.59
CA TRP A 486 15.91 -10.14 24.02
C TRP A 486 17.27 -9.48 23.81
N ALA A 487 17.42 -8.22 24.20
CA ALA A 487 18.67 -7.51 24.06
C ALA A 487 19.02 -6.88 25.41
N PRO A 488 20.26 -7.05 25.90
CA PRO A 488 20.66 -6.37 27.12
C PRO A 488 20.46 -4.84 26.93
N PRO A 489 20.32 -4.07 28.01
CA PRO A 489 20.42 -2.61 27.92
C PRO A 489 21.79 -2.26 27.34
N THR A 490 21.84 -2.06 26.02
CA THR A 490 23.04 -1.74 25.28
C THR A 490 23.18 -0.22 25.33
N PRO A 491 24.17 0.33 26.06
CA PRO A 491 24.39 1.77 26.05
C PRO A 491 24.76 2.22 24.63
N PRO A 492 24.42 3.46 24.23
CA PRO A 492 24.78 3.97 22.91
C PRO A 492 26.29 4.02 22.63
N SER A 493 27.12 3.86 23.67
CA SER A 493 28.58 3.70 23.57
C SER A 493 29.02 2.46 22.81
N ASP A 494 28.14 1.48 22.63
CA ASP A 494 28.48 0.21 21.97
C ASP A 494 28.36 0.30 20.44
N PHE A 495 27.74 1.37 19.92
CA PHE A 495 27.60 1.65 18.48
C PHE A 495 27.79 3.15 18.17
N PRO A 496 28.95 3.73 18.54
CA PRO A 496 29.16 5.18 18.47
C PRO A 496 29.15 5.69 17.03
N ASP A 497 29.58 4.88 16.06
CA ASP A 497 29.64 5.26 14.65
C ASP A 497 28.25 5.33 14.01
N GLU A 498 27.38 4.36 14.30
CA GLU A 498 25.99 4.35 13.86
C GLU A 498 25.21 5.51 14.45
N LEU A 499 25.40 5.78 15.75
CA LEU A 499 24.78 6.89 16.45
C LEU A 499 25.23 8.25 15.87
N ASP A 500 26.53 8.46 15.75
CA ASP A 500 27.09 9.69 15.18
C ASP A 500 26.58 9.94 13.75
N ARG A 501 26.57 8.88 12.93
CA ARG A 501 26.04 8.95 11.56
C ARG A 501 24.56 9.33 11.56
N TYR A 502 23.76 8.74 12.45
CA TYR A 502 22.34 9.07 12.60
C TYR A 502 22.14 10.53 13.01
N VAL A 503 22.79 10.97 14.09
CA VAL A 503 22.67 12.34 14.61
C VAL A 503 23.07 13.37 13.55
N LYS A 504 24.19 13.16 12.86
CA LYS A 504 24.63 14.04 11.76
C LYS A 504 23.62 14.06 10.62
N SER A 505 22.99 12.93 10.30
CA SER A 505 22.01 12.87 9.23
C SER A 505 20.72 13.63 9.56
N VAL A 506 20.25 13.56 10.81
CA VAL A 506 19.09 14.34 11.27
C VAL A 506 19.41 15.83 11.34
N GLN A 507 20.59 16.21 11.83
CA GLN A 507 21.02 17.61 11.84
C GLN A 507 21.04 18.19 10.42
N ALA A 508 21.58 17.45 9.44
CA ALA A 508 21.62 17.89 8.05
C ALA A 508 20.21 18.12 7.47
N VAL A 509 19.23 17.30 7.84
CA VAL A 509 17.82 17.49 7.46
C VAL A 509 17.26 18.78 8.06
N ILE A 510 17.52 19.05 9.33
CA ILE A 510 17.07 20.27 10.02
C ILE A 510 17.73 21.52 9.39
N ASP A 511 19.04 21.46 9.12
CA ASP A 511 19.80 22.57 8.54
C ASP A 511 19.27 22.95 7.15
N GLU A 512 18.96 21.96 6.29
CA GLU A 512 18.38 22.22 4.96
C GLU A 512 16.96 22.79 5.02
N LEU A 513 16.23 22.58 6.12
CA LEU A 513 14.88 23.12 6.35
C LEU A 513 14.86 24.42 7.17
N GLY A 514 16.02 25.07 7.36
CA GLY A 514 16.13 26.37 8.01
C GLY A 514 16.84 26.39 9.37
N GLY A 515 17.40 25.26 9.81
CA GLY A 515 18.30 25.18 10.97
C GLY A 515 17.63 25.19 12.35
N SER A 516 16.30 25.36 12.41
CA SER A 516 15.52 25.29 13.65
C SER A 516 14.43 24.23 13.57
N VAL A 517 14.20 23.50 14.66
CA VAL A 517 13.11 22.52 14.76
C VAL A 517 11.76 23.24 14.75
N ASN A 518 10.87 22.84 13.83
CA ASN A 518 9.48 23.26 13.85
C ASN A 518 8.71 22.47 14.94
N PRO A 519 8.03 23.12 15.90
CA PRO A 519 7.23 22.44 16.91
C PRO A 519 6.18 21.46 16.34
N ASP A 520 5.64 21.74 15.16
CA ASP A 520 4.67 20.86 14.50
C ASP A 520 5.29 19.50 14.15
N TRP A 521 6.59 19.44 13.87
CA TRP A 521 7.29 18.19 13.61
C TRP A 521 7.29 17.31 14.86
N ILE A 522 7.46 17.89 16.05
CA ILE A 522 7.43 17.15 17.32
C ILE A 522 6.05 16.54 17.52
N THR A 523 4.99 17.35 17.38
CA THR A 523 3.61 16.87 17.53
C THR A 523 3.30 15.75 16.54
N LYS A 524 3.68 15.91 15.27
CA LYS A 524 3.48 14.87 14.26
C LYS A 524 4.27 13.60 14.58
N ALA A 525 5.56 13.72 14.92
CA ALA A 525 6.42 12.57 15.26
C ALA A 525 5.91 11.77 16.46
N GLN A 526 5.36 12.44 17.48
CA GLN A 526 4.80 11.77 18.66
C GLN A 526 3.52 11.00 18.32
N HIS A 527 2.67 11.50 17.41
CA HIS A 527 1.47 10.78 16.95
C HIS A 527 1.78 9.53 16.10
N ILE A 528 2.99 9.45 15.55
CA ILE A 528 3.47 8.37 14.68
C ILE A 528 3.96 7.16 15.52
N THR A 529 4.06 7.29 16.85
CA THR A 529 4.56 6.20 17.70
C THR A 529 3.57 5.05 17.84
N LEU A 530 4.08 3.82 17.72
CA LEU A 530 3.36 2.59 18.03
C LEU A 530 3.09 2.50 19.53
N ASN A 531 1.98 1.86 19.88
CA ASN A 531 1.89 1.24 21.19
C ASN A 531 3.06 0.25 21.30
N VAL A 532 4.00 0.52 22.21
CA VAL A 532 5.10 -0.39 22.49
C VAL A 532 4.47 -1.74 22.80
N ARG A 533 4.72 -2.73 21.95
CA ARG A 533 4.22 -4.08 22.20
C ARG A 533 4.83 -4.50 23.53
N PRO A 534 4.03 -4.89 24.53
CA PRO A 534 4.62 -5.48 25.71
C PRO A 534 5.44 -6.69 25.23
N PRO A 535 6.67 -6.86 25.72
CA PRO A 535 7.41 -8.08 25.44
C PRO A 535 6.56 -9.27 25.89
N SER A 536 5.97 -9.98 24.93
CA SER A 536 5.15 -11.15 25.24
C SER A 536 6.00 -12.39 25.05
N ASP A 537 6.21 -13.13 26.13
CA ASP A 537 6.79 -14.48 26.06
C ASP A 537 5.85 -15.47 25.33
N THR A 538 4.61 -15.03 25.04
CA THR A 538 3.56 -15.80 24.37
C THR A 538 3.52 -15.51 22.87
N ALA A 539 3.12 -16.51 22.07
CA ALA A 539 3.00 -16.34 20.63
C ALA A 539 1.91 -15.31 20.29
N PHE A 540 2.00 -14.67 19.12
CA PHE A 540 0.97 -13.76 18.61
C PHE A 540 -0.44 -14.40 18.69
N ALA A 541 -0.53 -15.66 18.28
CA ALA A 541 -1.77 -16.43 18.33
C ALA A 541 -2.38 -16.52 19.74
N ASP A 542 -1.56 -16.71 20.77
CA ASP A 542 -2.06 -16.83 22.15
C ASP A 542 -2.59 -15.50 22.70
N THR A 543 -2.02 -14.39 22.24
CA THR A 543 -2.31 -13.06 22.77
C THR A 543 -3.53 -12.43 22.09
N TYR A 544 -3.70 -12.65 20.79
CA TYR A 544 -4.71 -11.93 20.00
C TYR A 544 -5.75 -12.85 19.36
N GLU A 545 -5.33 -13.96 18.75
CA GLU A 545 -6.26 -14.85 18.04
C GLU A 545 -7.03 -15.77 19.01
N ARG A 546 -6.38 -16.23 20.09
CA ARG A 546 -6.96 -17.20 21.02
C ARG A 546 -8.19 -16.67 21.75
N PRO A 547 -8.19 -15.43 22.31
CA PRO A 547 -9.41 -14.84 22.88
C PRO A 547 -10.59 -14.83 21.89
N VAL A 548 -10.34 -14.48 20.63
CA VAL A 548 -11.36 -14.47 19.57
C VAL A 548 -11.91 -15.88 19.33
N ILE A 549 -11.03 -16.87 19.21
CA ILE A 549 -11.41 -18.29 19.03
C ILE A 549 -12.22 -18.82 20.21
N ASP A 550 -11.87 -18.44 21.44
CA ASP A 550 -12.59 -18.87 22.63
C ASP A 550 -14.01 -18.24 22.67
N LEU A 551 -14.18 -16.97 22.30
CA LEU A 551 -15.50 -16.35 22.15
C LEU A 551 -16.35 -17.01 21.05
N ILE A 552 -15.73 -17.45 19.94
CA ILE A 552 -16.41 -18.21 18.89
C ILE A 552 -16.94 -19.54 19.43
N LYS A 553 -16.12 -20.26 20.22
CA LYS A 553 -16.50 -21.53 20.87
C LYS A 553 -17.62 -21.35 21.89
N GLU A 554 -17.61 -20.23 22.61
CA GLU A 554 -18.68 -19.81 23.52
C GLU A 554 -19.96 -19.34 22.81
N LYS A 555 -19.98 -19.34 21.48
CA LYS A 555 -21.12 -18.94 20.65
C LYS A 555 -21.60 -17.51 20.95
N LYS A 556 -20.66 -16.59 21.22
CA LYS A 556 -20.93 -15.15 21.38
C LYS A 556 -21.40 -14.52 20.07
N SER A 557 -22.04 -13.35 20.15
CA SER A 557 -22.45 -12.61 18.95
C SER A 557 -21.26 -12.19 18.10
N PHE A 558 -21.43 -12.08 16.78
CA PHE A 558 -20.34 -11.62 15.91
C PHE A 558 -19.85 -10.21 16.26
N THR A 559 -20.71 -9.37 16.85
CA THR A 559 -20.34 -8.03 17.32
C THR A 559 -19.37 -8.08 18.50
N GLU A 560 -19.58 -8.98 19.46
CA GLU A 560 -18.65 -9.19 20.58
C GLU A 560 -17.32 -9.76 20.09
N ILE A 561 -17.38 -10.80 19.25
CA ILE A 561 -16.20 -11.46 18.67
C ILE A 561 -15.37 -10.46 17.84
N THR A 562 -16.05 -9.66 16.99
CA THR A 562 -15.42 -8.61 16.18
C THR A 562 -14.78 -7.54 17.06
N SER A 563 -15.43 -7.13 18.15
CA SER A 563 -14.86 -6.16 19.09
C SER A 563 -13.56 -6.65 19.70
N GLU A 564 -13.49 -7.93 20.11
CA GLU A 564 -12.27 -8.55 20.65
C GLU A 564 -11.16 -8.60 19.59
N ALA A 565 -11.49 -9.07 18.38
CA ALA A 565 -10.52 -9.11 17.28
C ALA A 565 -9.97 -7.71 16.99
N TYR A 566 -10.82 -6.67 17.02
CA TYR A 566 -10.36 -5.31 16.79
C TYR A 566 -9.49 -4.73 17.91
N ALA A 567 -9.66 -5.17 19.16
CA ALA A 567 -8.75 -4.81 20.24
C ALA A 567 -7.33 -5.32 19.95
N GLY A 568 -7.21 -6.55 19.44
CA GLY A 568 -5.95 -7.11 18.98
C GLY A 568 -5.39 -6.36 17.76
N VAL A 569 -6.23 -6.14 16.74
CA VAL A 569 -5.87 -5.37 15.53
C VAL A 569 -5.31 -4.00 15.90
N ASP A 570 -6.02 -3.22 16.72
CA ASP A 570 -5.63 -1.84 17.08
C ASP A 570 -4.34 -1.75 17.88
N SER A 571 -3.91 -2.84 18.52
CA SER A 571 -2.61 -2.91 19.19
C SER A 571 -1.43 -2.97 18.20
N LEU A 572 -1.66 -3.42 16.96
CA LEU A 572 -0.65 -3.55 15.91
C LEU A 572 -0.72 -2.45 14.82
N VAL A 573 -1.62 -1.49 14.97
CA VAL A 573 -1.76 -0.41 14.00
C VAL A 573 -0.71 0.66 14.24
N ASP A 574 0.14 0.87 13.24
CA ASP A 574 1.04 2.00 13.12
C ASP A 574 0.27 3.21 12.56
N ARG A 575 -0.07 4.13 13.45
CA ARG A 575 -0.76 5.38 13.09
C ARG A 575 0.15 6.39 12.38
N GLY A 576 1.44 6.07 12.28
CA GLY A 576 2.44 6.98 11.75
C GLY A 576 2.69 6.91 10.26
N LEU A 577 2.01 6.00 9.57
CA LEU A 577 2.20 5.81 8.15
C LEU A 577 1.38 6.79 7.31
N PRO A 578 1.96 7.35 6.23
CA PRO A 578 1.18 8.15 5.29
C PRO A 578 0.11 7.28 4.64
N THR A 579 -1.10 7.85 4.53
CA THR A 579 -2.24 7.24 3.83
C THR A 579 -1.89 7.07 2.36
N ARG A 580 -2.13 5.88 1.81
CA ARG A 580 -2.00 5.65 0.37
C ARG A 580 -3.11 6.36 -0.38
N GLU A 581 -2.78 6.94 -1.51
CA GLU A 581 -3.78 7.55 -2.38
C GLU A 581 -4.71 6.48 -2.98
N ILE A 582 -4.16 5.30 -3.29
CA ILE A 582 -4.87 4.15 -3.86
C ILE A 582 -4.43 2.87 -3.14
N ASN A 583 -5.37 1.99 -2.83
CA ASN A 583 -5.11 0.63 -2.39
C ASN A 583 -6.03 -0.37 -3.11
N ASN A 584 -5.94 -1.65 -2.77
CA ASN A 584 -6.68 -2.74 -3.41
C ASN A 584 -8.21 -2.66 -3.25
N LEU A 585 -8.70 -1.86 -2.29
CA LEU A 585 -10.13 -1.52 -2.15
C LEU A 585 -10.50 -0.16 -2.78
N GLY A 586 -9.51 0.53 -3.34
CA GLY A 586 -9.65 1.76 -4.12
C GLY A 586 -9.09 3.02 -3.49
N THR A 587 -9.44 4.17 -4.09
CA THR A 587 -8.98 5.46 -3.60
C THR A 587 -9.55 5.71 -2.20
N ARG A 588 -8.69 5.74 -1.18
CA ARG A 588 -9.08 6.35 0.09
C ARG A 588 -9.07 7.85 -0.10
N SER A 589 -10.25 8.45 -0.13
CA SER A 589 -10.33 9.89 0.10
C SER A 589 -9.59 10.22 1.39
N LYS A 590 -8.62 11.15 1.35
CA LYS A 590 -7.93 11.69 2.54
C LYS A 590 -8.89 12.21 3.63
N THR A 591 -10.18 12.34 3.33
CA THR A 591 -11.21 12.95 4.18
C THR A 591 -12.08 11.97 4.97
N ALA A 592 -11.74 10.69 5.06
CA ALA A 592 -12.52 9.75 5.87
C ALA A 592 -11.69 9.15 7.00
N PHE A 593 -11.58 9.85 8.14
CA PHE A 593 -11.57 9.26 9.50
C PHE A 593 -11.41 10.37 10.57
N PHE A 594 -12.53 10.98 10.98
CA PHE A 594 -12.78 11.50 12.32
C PHE A 594 -14.30 11.71 12.44
N PHE A 595 -15.02 10.72 12.96
CA PHE A 595 -16.38 10.94 13.47
C PHE A 595 -16.38 10.49 14.93
N SER A 596 -16.18 11.44 15.84
CA SER A 596 -16.90 11.38 17.11
C SER A 596 -18.39 11.54 16.78
N SER A 597 -19.24 10.75 17.41
CA SER A 597 -20.70 10.82 17.33
C SER A 597 -21.24 12.26 17.25
N PHE A 598 -21.84 12.64 16.11
CA PHE A 598 -22.55 13.91 15.95
C PHE A 598 -24.04 13.64 15.76
N ASP A 599 -24.87 14.22 16.62
CA ASP A 599 -26.33 14.24 16.48
C ASP A 599 -26.76 15.05 15.23
N ARG A 600 -27.88 14.65 14.61
CA ARG A 600 -28.46 15.34 13.45
C ARG A 600 -28.89 16.78 13.81
N PRO A 601 -28.77 17.77 12.89
CA PRO A 601 -29.21 19.13 13.14
C PRO A 601 -30.74 19.21 13.38
N LEU A 602 -31.16 20.11 14.26
CA LEU A 602 -32.57 20.33 14.58
C LEU A 602 -33.30 20.96 13.36
N PRO A 603 -34.62 20.73 13.19
CA PRO A 603 -35.39 21.24 12.04
C PRO A 603 -35.23 22.74 11.77
N ASP A 604 -35.17 23.55 12.83
CA ASP A 604 -35.05 25.01 12.72
C ASP A 604 -33.66 25.46 12.19
N GLN A 605 -32.64 24.62 12.37
CA GLN A 605 -31.30 24.86 11.81
C GLN A 605 -31.27 24.57 10.31
N ILE A 606 -32.09 23.61 9.83
CA ILE A 606 -32.19 23.25 8.42
C ILE A 606 -32.80 24.40 7.61
N ASP A 607 -33.85 25.05 8.12
CA ASP A 607 -34.48 26.22 7.47
C ASP A 607 -33.52 27.42 7.40
N LEU A 608 -32.76 27.68 8.47
CA LEU A 608 -31.75 28.74 8.47
C LEU A 608 -30.60 28.45 7.48
N ILE A 609 -30.12 27.20 7.42
CA ILE A 609 -29.10 26.76 6.44
C ILE A 609 -29.62 26.96 5.02
N GLN A 610 -30.85 26.57 4.72
CA GLN A 610 -31.45 26.72 3.38
C GLN A 610 -31.60 28.20 2.99
N LYS A 611 -31.99 29.07 3.93
CA LYS A 611 -32.08 30.51 3.69
C LYS A 611 -30.73 31.14 3.39
N ILE A 612 -29.68 30.73 4.10
CA ILE A 612 -28.31 31.23 3.83
C ILE A 612 -27.79 30.69 2.50
N LYS A 613 -27.99 29.40 2.18
CA LYS A 613 -27.62 28.83 0.88
C LYS A 613 -28.26 29.60 -0.27
N THR A 614 -29.54 29.90 -0.15
CA THR A 614 -30.30 30.62 -1.18
C THR A 614 -29.87 32.08 -1.32
N ALA A 615 -29.64 32.78 -0.20
CA ALA A 615 -29.29 34.20 -0.22
C ALA A 615 -27.88 34.47 -0.77
N TYR A 616 -26.98 33.50 -0.68
CA TYR A 616 -25.57 33.64 -1.06
C TYR A 616 -25.15 32.70 -2.19
N ASN A 617 -26.09 31.99 -2.81
CA ASN A 617 -25.87 30.99 -3.87
C ASN A 617 -24.77 29.97 -3.50
N LEU A 618 -24.85 29.45 -2.26
CA LEU A 618 -23.90 28.48 -1.72
C LEU A 618 -24.45 27.08 -1.86
N ASP A 619 -23.64 26.17 -2.41
CA ASP A 619 -24.03 24.77 -2.57
C ASP A 619 -24.09 24.03 -1.22
N GLU A 620 -23.16 24.34 -0.30
CA GLU A 620 -23.12 23.76 1.06
C GLU A 620 -22.69 24.73 2.16
N ILE A 621 -23.11 24.42 3.40
CA ILE A 621 -22.70 25.12 4.62
C ILE A 621 -22.36 24.03 5.65
N LEU A 622 -21.11 23.99 6.08
CA LEU A 622 -20.66 23.11 7.17
C LEU A 622 -20.91 23.83 8.50
N ILE A 623 -21.73 23.24 9.38
CA ILE A 623 -21.91 23.73 10.75
C ILE A 623 -21.25 22.74 11.70
N ILE A 624 -20.19 23.19 12.38
CA ILE A 624 -19.53 22.42 13.45
C ILE A 624 -20.14 22.87 14.78
N THR A 625 -20.90 21.99 15.45
CA THR A 625 -21.35 22.24 16.81
C THR A 625 -20.77 21.20 17.77
N ASN A 626 -19.93 21.64 18.71
CA ASN A 626 -19.63 20.88 19.93
C ASN A 626 -20.67 21.27 20.98
N TRP A 627 -21.52 20.34 21.42
CA TRP A 627 -22.58 20.65 22.37
C TRP A 627 -22.74 19.59 23.47
N ARG A 628 -22.48 20.00 24.70
CA ARG A 628 -22.99 19.40 25.95
C ARG A 628 -23.24 20.56 26.91
N GLU A 629 -24.49 21.03 27.05
CA GLU A 629 -25.03 21.69 28.26
C GLU A 629 -26.53 22.07 28.10
N GLY A 630 -27.19 22.31 29.25
CA GLY A 630 -28.64 22.25 29.46
C GLY A 630 -29.52 23.37 28.85
N ALA A 631 -30.84 23.13 28.87
CA ALA A 631 -31.84 23.83 28.06
C ALA A 631 -32.05 25.33 28.34
N GLU A 632 -31.73 25.84 29.53
CA GLU A 632 -31.93 27.27 29.86
C GLU A 632 -30.80 28.19 29.34
N GLN A 633 -29.57 27.67 29.18
CA GLN A 633 -28.48 28.43 28.55
C GLN A 633 -28.62 28.54 27.02
N LYS A 634 -29.47 27.70 26.39
CA LYS A 634 -29.75 27.69 24.94
C LYS A 634 -30.30 29.02 24.42
N SER A 635 -31.28 29.62 25.09
CA SER A 635 -32.00 30.80 24.57
C SER A 635 -31.17 32.10 24.63
N SER A 636 -30.39 32.25 25.69
CA SER A 636 -29.50 33.41 25.91
C SER A 636 -28.35 33.43 24.89
N LEU A 637 -27.72 32.28 24.67
CA LEU A 637 -26.55 32.17 23.78
C LEU A 637 -26.93 32.27 22.29
N LEU A 638 -28.10 31.73 21.91
CA LEU A 638 -28.62 31.83 20.54
C LEU A 638 -28.87 33.29 20.13
N LYS A 639 -29.43 34.10 21.05
CA LYS A 639 -29.62 35.55 20.83
C LYS A 639 -28.28 36.29 20.70
N LYS A 640 -27.26 35.88 21.45
CA LYS A 640 -25.91 36.46 21.38
C LYS A 640 -25.23 36.14 20.04
N GLN A 641 -25.35 34.91 19.55
CA GLN A 641 -24.80 34.49 18.26
C GLN A 641 -25.51 35.14 17.06
N GLN A 642 -26.83 35.29 17.12
CA GLN A 642 -27.57 36.04 16.09
C GLN A 642 -27.15 37.51 16.02
N ALA A 643 -26.80 38.13 17.15
CA ALA A 643 -26.31 39.50 17.19
C ALA A 643 -24.89 39.64 16.59
N GLU A 644 -24.00 38.69 16.86
CA GLU A 644 -22.63 38.64 16.30
C GLU A 644 -22.63 38.46 14.78
N ILE A 645 -23.47 37.55 14.26
CA ILE A 645 -23.61 37.32 12.81
C ILE A 645 -24.17 38.58 12.12
N LYS A 646 -25.16 39.23 12.72
CA LYS A 646 -25.72 40.48 12.18
C LYS A 646 -24.69 41.63 12.17
N LYS A 647 -23.80 41.67 13.16
CA LYS A 647 -22.69 42.64 13.23
C LYS A 647 -21.65 42.39 12.14
N ALA A 648 -21.31 41.13 11.86
CA ALA A 648 -20.39 40.76 10.79
C ALA A 648 -20.93 41.12 9.39
N ILE A 649 -22.22 40.87 9.14
CA ILE A 649 -22.90 41.23 7.89
C ILE A 649 -22.89 42.75 7.66
N ASN A 650 -23.18 43.54 8.70
CA ASN A 650 -23.15 45.01 8.61
C ASN A 650 -21.73 45.57 8.41
N THR A 651 -20.70 44.88 8.93
CA THR A 651 -19.30 45.27 8.76
C THR A 651 -18.84 45.05 7.33
N LEU A 652 -19.23 43.92 6.72
CA LEU A 652 -18.95 43.61 5.32
C LEU A 652 -19.65 44.60 4.37
N GLN A 653 -20.90 44.98 4.66
CA GLN A 653 -21.62 46.00 3.88
C GLN A 653 -20.98 47.40 3.96
N GLY A 654 -20.24 47.71 5.03
CA GLY A 654 -19.49 48.96 5.17
C GLY A 654 -18.17 49.02 4.41
N VAL A 655 -17.54 47.87 4.13
CA VAL A 655 -16.26 47.78 3.39
C VAL A 655 -16.47 48.01 1.88
N PHE A 656 -17.60 47.56 1.33
CA PHE A 656 -17.97 47.75 -0.08
C PHE A 656 -18.27 49.21 -0.48
N LEU A 657 -18.44 50.14 0.48
CA LEU A 657 -18.72 51.56 0.21
C LEU A 657 -17.45 52.42 0.10
N ALA A 658 -16.26 51.88 0.41
CA ALA A 658 -15.00 52.64 0.47
C ALA A 658 -14.05 52.40 -0.72
N GLU A 659 -14.22 51.32 -1.48
CA GLU A 659 -13.35 50.97 -2.63
C GLU A 659 -13.57 51.86 -3.88
N ASP A 660 -14.72 52.53 -3.98
CA ASP A 660 -15.06 53.42 -5.10
C ASP A 660 -14.14 54.66 -5.21
N GLY A 661 -13.43 55.03 -4.14
CA GLY A 661 -12.58 56.22 -4.10
C GLY A 661 -11.19 56.07 -4.74
N ILE A 662 -10.61 54.86 -4.76
CA ILE A 662 -9.17 54.67 -5.00
C ILE A 662 -8.84 54.29 -6.44
N ILE A 663 -9.79 53.70 -7.17
CA ILE A 663 -9.66 53.26 -8.57
C ILE A 663 -9.46 54.44 -9.54
N THR A 664 -9.78 55.67 -9.12
CA THR A 664 -9.65 56.88 -9.94
C THR A 664 -8.19 57.32 -10.17
N ALA A 665 -7.23 56.88 -9.35
CA ALA A 665 -5.84 57.39 -9.41
C ALA A 665 -4.89 56.62 -10.35
N LEU A 666 -5.15 55.34 -10.64
CA LEU A 666 -4.14 54.45 -11.26
C LEU A 666 -4.29 54.26 -12.79
N LYS A 667 -5.32 54.82 -13.42
CA LYS A 667 -5.57 54.76 -14.88
C LYS A 667 -4.60 55.56 -15.77
N ARG A 668 -3.41 55.96 -15.29
CA ARG A 668 -2.53 56.88 -16.03
C ARG A 668 -1.21 56.33 -16.59
N ARG A 669 -0.78 55.08 -16.36
CA ARG A 669 0.47 54.59 -16.97
C ARG A 669 0.54 53.06 -17.10
N THR A 670 0.52 52.55 -18.33
CA THR A 670 1.36 51.42 -18.78
C THR A 670 1.32 51.26 -20.31
N GLN A 671 2.50 51.34 -20.94
CA GLN A 671 2.85 50.86 -22.29
C GLN A 671 3.97 49.83 -22.06
N THR A 672 3.74 48.53 -22.28
CA THR A 672 4.77 47.48 -22.47
C THR A 672 4.09 46.11 -22.60
N GLU A 673 3.51 45.79 -23.75
CA GLU A 673 3.02 44.44 -24.09
C GLU A 673 3.66 43.86 -25.36
N GLU A 674 4.70 44.49 -25.91
CA GLU A 674 5.32 44.05 -27.17
C GLU A 674 6.43 42.99 -27.01
N PHE A 675 6.70 42.50 -25.80
CA PHE A 675 7.86 41.62 -25.57
C PHE A 675 7.53 40.12 -25.48
N PHE A 676 6.27 39.75 -25.21
CA PHE A 676 5.93 38.34 -24.93
C PHE A 676 5.36 37.56 -26.11
N GLN A 677 5.07 38.21 -27.23
CA GLN A 677 4.45 37.55 -28.39
C GLN A 677 5.45 36.85 -29.34
N ILE A 678 6.75 36.84 -29.04
CA ILE A 678 7.79 36.30 -29.95
C ILE A 678 8.21 34.86 -29.60
N VAL A 679 7.81 34.32 -28.44
CA VAL A 679 8.32 33.02 -27.95
C VAL A 679 7.45 31.83 -28.35
N GLU A 680 6.18 32.03 -28.73
CA GLU A 680 5.23 30.92 -28.96
C GLU A 680 5.20 30.33 -30.38
N GLU A 681 5.89 30.90 -31.37
CA GLU A 681 5.64 30.55 -32.78
C GLU A 681 6.80 29.92 -33.59
N ASN A 682 7.88 29.40 -33.00
CA ASN A 682 9.03 28.92 -33.82
C ASN A 682 9.46 27.46 -33.62
N SER A 683 9.71 26.77 -34.74
CA SER A 683 10.10 25.35 -34.83
C SER A 683 11.58 25.10 -34.53
N PHE A 684 11.89 23.84 -34.16
CA PHE A 684 13.21 23.32 -33.75
C PHE A 684 14.38 23.71 -34.67
N GLU A 685 14.10 23.95 -35.95
CA GLU A 685 15.08 24.26 -36.99
C GLU A 685 15.62 25.71 -36.89
N GLN A 686 14.83 26.65 -36.37
CA GLN A 686 15.30 28.01 -36.07
C GLN A 686 16.12 28.07 -34.77
N PHE A 687 15.83 27.19 -33.81
CA PHE A 687 16.61 27.04 -32.58
C PHE A 687 18.02 26.50 -32.86
N SER A 688 18.14 25.57 -33.83
CA SER A 688 19.41 25.04 -34.33
C SER A 688 20.28 26.10 -35.02
N GLN A 689 19.66 27.05 -35.74
CA GLN A 689 20.38 28.18 -36.34
C GLN A 689 20.86 29.22 -35.30
N LEU A 690 20.10 29.42 -34.21
CA LEU A 690 20.51 30.26 -33.09
C LEU A 690 21.70 29.66 -32.33
N ALA A 691 21.72 28.33 -32.16
CA ALA A 691 22.81 27.59 -31.53
C ALA A 691 24.13 27.65 -32.33
N LYS A 692 24.05 27.63 -33.67
CA LYS A 692 25.23 27.81 -34.55
C LYS A 692 25.84 29.21 -34.47
N LYS A 693 25.10 30.22 -34.01
CA LYS A 693 25.55 31.62 -33.98
C LYS A 693 26.35 31.97 -32.71
N ASN A 694 26.26 31.18 -31.64
CA ASN A 694 26.74 31.57 -30.30
C ASN A 694 27.80 30.65 -29.64
N GLY A 695 28.37 29.68 -30.37
CA GLY A 695 29.59 28.96 -29.95
C GLY A 695 29.36 27.67 -29.15
N GLU A 696 29.88 26.58 -29.73
CA GLU A 696 30.14 25.20 -29.27
C GLU A 696 29.31 24.56 -28.12
N ILE A 697 28.72 23.39 -28.45
CA ILE A 697 28.16 22.40 -27.52
C ILE A 697 29.08 21.17 -27.54
N LEU A 698 29.48 20.66 -26.37
CA LEU A 698 30.03 19.31 -26.23
C LEU A 698 28.93 18.39 -25.67
N ALA A 699 28.66 17.30 -26.37
CA ALA A 699 27.73 16.26 -25.95
C ALA A 699 28.48 15.01 -25.49
N ASP A 700 28.02 14.37 -24.41
CA ASP A 700 28.32 12.97 -24.13
C ASP A 700 27.05 12.11 -24.18
N SER A 701 27.23 10.79 -24.19
CA SER A 701 26.23 9.76 -24.42
C SER A 701 25.15 9.61 -23.32
N SER A 702 25.06 10.54 -22.36
CA SER A 702 24.03 10.54 -21.32
C SER A 702 22.93 11.60 -21.51
N GLY A 703 22.99 12.42 -22.56
CA GLY A 703 21.86 13.26 -22.98
C GLY A 703 21.54 14.45 -22.07
N ILE A 704 22.50 14.97 -21.30
CA ILE A 704 22.33 16.19 -20.49
C ILE A 704 23.07 17.37 -21.14
N ILE A 705 22.35 18.46 -21.42
CA ILE A 705 22.92 19.73 -21.90
C ILE A 705 23.08 20.68 -20.71
N VAL A 706 24.31 21.13 -20.41
CA VAL A 706 24.57 22.17 -19.41
C VAL A 706 24.94 23.47 -20.13
N VAL A 707 24.15 24.53 -19.93
CA VAL A 707 24.48 25.89 -20.39
C VAL A 707 25.07 26.67 -19.23
N SER A 708 26.38 26.91 -19.26
CA SER A 708 27.06 27.81 -18.30
C SER A 708 27.15 29.21 -18.90
N ASN A 709 26.62 30.21 -18.20
CA ASN A 709 26.82 31.60 -18.54
C ASN A 709 27.67 32.27 -17.46
N LYS A 710 29.00 32.21 -17.60
CA LYS A 710 29.96 33.20 -17.06
C LYS A 710 31.38 32.91 -17.55
N LYS A 711 32.01 33.96 -18.12
CA LYS A 711 33.45 34.01 -18.39
C LYS A 711 34.23 33.94 -17.07
N ASN A 712 35.33 33.18 -17.10
CA ASN A 712 36.36 32.98 -16.06
C ASN A 712 36.03 31.99 -14.95
N VAL A 713 36.24 30.69 -15.22
CA VAL A 713 36.70 29.72 -14.21
C VAL A 713 37.74 28.80 -14.85
N SER A 714 38.95 28.80 -14.30
CA SER A 714 40.00 27.83 -14.59
C SER A 714 39.68 26.49 -13.91
N ILE A 715 39.63 25.40 -14.69
CA ILE A 715 39.39 24.04 -14.17
C ILE A 715 40.74 23.37 -13.86
N PRO A 716 41.00 22.88 -12.62
CA PRO A 716 42.16 22.05 -12.34
C PRO A 716 41.98 20.63 -12.88
N ARG A 717 43.08 20.10 -13.39
CA ARG A 717 43.28 18.80 -14.03
C ARG A 717 43.28 17.67 -13.00
N ILE A 718 42.15 17.00 -12.74
CA ILE A 718 42.11 15.70 -12.05
C ILE A 718 40.98 14.85 -12.63
N PHE A 719 41.33 13.81 -13.36
CA PHE A 719 40.82 12.42 -13.27
C PHE A 719 41.39 11.64 -14.45
N LYS A 720 42.57 11.06 -14.21
CA LYS A 720 43.17 9.97 -14.97
C LYS A 720 43.06 8.75 -14.05
N ASN A 721 42.70 7.60 -14.62
CA ASN A 721 42.64 6.26 -14.02
C ASN A 721 41.29 5.87 -13.40
N SER A 722 40.53 5.07 -14.16
CA SER A 722 39.71 3.94 -13.68
C SER A 722 39.21 3.14 -14.90
N VAL A 723 40.15 2.59 -15.64
CA VAL A 723 39.94 1.44 -16.53
C VAL A 723 41.09 0.50 -16.18
N VAL A 724 40.78 -0.78 -16.02
CA VAL A 724 41.65 -1.89 -15.57
C VAL A 724 41.65 -2.10 -14.05
N GLU A 725 40.80 -3.02 -13.59
CA GLU A 725 41.11 -4.03 -12.56
C GLU A 725 39.90 -4.97 -12.41
N LEU A 726 39.81 -5.93 -13.34
CA LEU A 726 39.01 -7.15 -13.19
C LEU A 726 39.87 -8.24 -13.84
N PHE A 727 40.78 -8.81 -13.06
CA PHE A 727 41.42 -10.12 -13.20
C PHE A 727 42.65 -10.08 -12.29
N GLU A 728 42.52 -10.64 -11.09
CA GLU A 728 43.58 -11.31 -10.31
C GLU A 728 43.13 -11.39 -8.85
N HIS A 729 42.67 -12.58 -8.44
CA HIS A 729 43.25 -13.29 -7.29
C HIS A 729 42.42 -14.54 -6.99
N ASP A 730 42.92 -15.68 -7.46
CA ASP A 730 42.82 -16.92 -6.71
C ASP A 730 44.23 -17.53 -6.62
N THR A 731 44.48 -18.23 -5.51
CA THR A 731 45.65 -19.03 -5.09
C THR A 731 46.40 -18.50 -3.84
N LYS A 732 46.10 -19.12 -2.69
CA LYS A 732 47.07 -19.83 -1.81
C LYS A 732 46.42 -20.47 -0.56
N ALA A 733 46.40 -21.82 -0.57
CA ALA A 733 46.69 -22.84 0.49
C ALA A 733 46.53 -22.47 2.00
N HIS A 734 45.60 -23.10 2.75
CA HIS A 734 45.69 -24.34 3.61
C HIS A 734 45.96 -24.06 5.12
N PRO A 735 45.75 -25.00 6.08
CA PRO A 735 44.72 -26.04 6.26
C PRO A 735 44.20 -26.21 7.72
N ALA A 736 43.06 -26.89 7.92
CA ALA A 736 42.64 -27.74 9.07
C ALA A 736 41.11 -27.88 8.97
N GLY A 737 40.45 -29.03 9.04
CA GLY A 737 40.71 -30.32 9.67
C GLY A 737 39.40 -30.74 10.35
N ILE A 738 39.09 -32.04 10.34
CA ILE A 738 37.98 -32.75 11.03
C ILE A 738 36.84 -33.23 10.10
N ASP A 739 37.05 -34.48 9.65
CA ASP A 739 36.18 -35.66 9.75
C ASP A 739 34.69 -35.56 9.43
N VAL A 740 34.30 -36.22 8.32
CA VAL A 740 32.95 -36.75 8.15
C VAL A 740 33.09 -38.19 7.64
N GLY A 741 32.66 -39.13 8.47
CA GLY A 741 32.58 -40.54 8.16
C GLY A 741 31.41 -40.90 7.25
N GLU A 742 31.69 -41.90 6.42
CA GLU A 742 30.80 -42.96 5.91
C GLU A 742 29.69 -42.62 4.91
N GLU A 743 30.05 -42.87 3.64
CA GLU A 743 29.43 -43.82 2.71
C GLU A 743 27.90 -43.97 2.66
N ARG A 744 27.32 -43.64 1.50
CA ARG A 744 26.50 -44.56 0.66
C ARG A 744 26.14 -43.92 -0.71
N PRO A 745 25.76 -44.72 -1.73
CA PRO A 745 26.41 -44.67 -3.03
C PRO A 745 25.68 -43.88 -4.12
N HIS A 746 26.48 -43.38 -5.04
CA HIS A 746 26.09 -42.92 -6.37
C HIS A 746 25.43 -44.03 -7.20
N SER A 747 24.31 -43.72 -7.85
CA SER A 747 24.05 -44.21 -9.21
C SER A 747 23.20 -43.23 -10.02
N ALA A 748 23.72 -42.94 -11.22
CA ALA A 748 23.06 -42.41 -12.42
C ALA A 748 22.34 -41.05 -12.37
N ILE A 749 23.01 -40.00 -12.87
CA ILE A 749 22.66 -39.26 -14.10
C ILE A 749 23.85 -38.38 -14.44
N LYS A 750 24.60 -38.76 -15.49
CA LYS A 750 25.71 -38.00 -16.06
C LYS A 750 25.66 -38.17 -17.57
N LEU A 751 24.91 -37.32 -18.26
CA LEU A 751 25.14 -37.00 -19.67
C LEU A 751 24.26 -35.81 -20.13
N SER A 752 24.83 -34.60 -20.20
CA SER A 752 24.45 -33.53 -21.18
C SER A 752 25.04 -32.14 -20.84
N CYS A 753 26.36 -32.02 -20.60
CA CYS A 753 26.99 -30.69 -20.47
C CYS A 753 28.37 -30.56 -21.15
N ASN A 754 28.72 -31.41 -22.12
CA ASN A 754 30.03 -31.33 -22.82
C ASN A 754 29.93 -30.90 -24.29
N LYS A 755 28.95 -30.06 -24.67
CA LYS A 755 28.88 -29.52 -26.03
C LYS A 755 28.78 -28.00 -26.14
N ALA A 756 28.65 -27.28 -25.01
CA ALA A 756 28.60 -25.82 -25.00
C ALA A 756 29.96 -25.16 -24.70
N MET A 757 30.93 -25.89 -24.15
CA MET A 757 32.21 -25.32 -23.69
C MET A 757 33.35 -25.39 -24.72
N ALA A 758 33.13 -26.05 -25.87
CA ALA A 758 34.11 -26.14 -26.95
C ALA A 758 33.97 -25.04 -28.02
N ASN A 759 32.86 -24.29 -28.03
CA ASN A 759 32.63 -23.16 -28.94
C ASN A 759 32.90 -21.79 -28.31
N LEU A 760 33.44 -21.75 -27.09
CA LEU A 760 33.82 -20.51 -26.40
C LEU A 760 35.34 -20.34 -26.30
N LEU A 761 36.11 -21.29 -26.84
CA LEU A 761 37.59 -21.29 -26.87
C LEU A 761 38.16 -21.48 -28.29
N GLN A 762 37.33 -21.26 -29.31
CA GLN A 762 37.70 -20.88 -30.69
C GLN A 762 37.10 -19.51 -30.95
#